data_AF-A0A941UD23-F1
#
_entry.id   AF-A0A941UD23-F1
#
_cell.length_a   1.000
_cell.length_b   1.000
_cell.length_c   1.000
_cell.angle_alpha   90.00
_cell.angle_beta   90.00
_cell.angle_gamma   90.00
#
_symmetry.space_group_name_H-M   'P 1'
#
loop_
_entity.id
_entity.type
_entity.pdbx_description
1 polymer ?
#
loop_
_entity_poly.entity_id
_entity_poly.type
_entity_poly.pdbx_seq_one_letter_code
_entity_poly.pdbx_strand_id
1 'polypeptide(L)'
;MLGLLSIVLFCAAIGLYSIKAGRNVGWFTVILLIACLFIVLNITFIASDYFTGEGINDAVLYTLTSSMTGAGVGKYILPGLGIAVGLIVIVGGLAWILRGKNRPHHLGYSLLALVLVLLSVNTAPAYQQVKSLITSQKPHDDSDFSTYYQVPQEVIKNPKLNLVYIYAESLERTYFDDRVFPALTPELNAVRHSALDFSHTDQLPGMDYTIAGMVASQCGIPLFAPFEGNSSASMSSFFPKNICLGDILKASGYKNYFIQGADLRFAGKDVFLSSHGFDYSYGAQELKNVVDDPAYRNNWGFYDDTVLNEVYKKFIELSEKGERFSLFTLTVDTHHPDGFVSRTCKRRSYSHDGKENKTFSAVTCSQEHIAALIEKIKASPYFDQTLIVVSSDHLAMNNSAYKYLTPQERKNLFFVLPGNAPKAEINDMKRNPMDNGATVLDILGGGSAIGLGRSSLSAESLSYIFLNMKEKIMEWKPDIIDLWNFPKTIDAFTVDQNHNTFSYSGANFRLPMLLKVGKDKIEPLPESEYSAPLRYQLAGFKAEDKFIWVDKCFKMARLWKPELELSDALCVAQGQLDGVPTVNLLQAPQEVINVSWSQQSADPGHFKHNVEQLKIEDNNIRYPSPDFLFNIPGAPESVKAFNGISRQEAWGRWSNANLAPDVTIEYQQPLPPHFALKITAKAFGTNIDKPIVVSVGDEQQHIMLGSELSDVTLQFDNPEGSNRLTISPPTPELSNEGNILGHDPRKLGIGIQSIRIEPGE
;
A
#
# COMPACT_ATOMS: atom_id res chain seq x y z
N MET A 1 9.36 -25.89 -15.24
CA MET A 1 9.92 -27.26 -15.14
C MET A 1 9.82 -27.84 -13.73
N LEU A 2 10.23 -27.12 -12.68
CA LEU A 2 10.18 -27.58 -11.28
C LEU A 2 8.78 -27.93 -10.76
N GLY A 3 7.74 -27.14 -11.09
CA GLY A 3 6.36 -27.44 -10.68
C GLY A 3 5.78 -28.72 -11.28
N LEU A 4 6.13 -29.03 -12.54
CA LEU A 4 5.70 -30.29 -13.16
C LEU A 4 6.42 -31.49 -12.53
N LEU A 5 7.72 -31.33 -12.25
CA LEU A 5 8.53 -32.32 -11.56
C LEU A 5 7.98 -32.62 -10.15
N SER A 6 7.58 -31.59 -9.40
CA SER A 6 7.04 -31.76 -8.05
C SER A 6 5.74 -32.58 -8.05
N ILE A 7 4.84 -32.32 -9.01
CA ILE A 7 3.60 -33.10 -9.19
C ILE A 7 3.89 -34.55 -9.58
N VAL A 8 4.85 -34.77 -10.50
CA VAL A 8 5.24 -36.13 -10.91
C VAL A 8 5.83 -36.92 -9.74
N LEU A 9 6.72 -36.31 -8.95
CA LEU A 9 7.31 -36.91 -7.75
C LEU A 9 6.24 -37.22 -6.69
N PHE A 10 5.28 -36.32 -6.50
CA PHE A 10 4.15 -36.53 -5.60
C PHE A 10 3.32 -37.74 -6.03
N CYS A 11 2.85 -37.78 -7.28
CA CYS A 11 2.08 -38.90 -7.82
C CYS A 11 2.86 -40.22 -7.75
N ALA A 12 4.16 -40.20 -8.02
CA ALA A 12 5.04 -41.37 -7.90
C ALA A 12 5.14 -41.85 -6.44
N ALA A 13 5.26 -40.94 -5.47
CA ALA A 13 5.29 -41.28 -4.05
C ALA A 13 3.98 -41.94 -3.59
N ILE A 14 2.83 -41.35 -3.93
CA ILE A 14 1.51 -41.87 -3.58
C ILE A 14 1.26 -43.24 -4.24
N GLY A 15 1.60 -43.37 -5.52
CA GLY A 15 1.47 -44.63 -6.27
C GLY A 15 2.38 -45.73 -5.70
N LEU A 16 3.65 -45.42 -5.42
CA LEU A 16 4.60 -46.37 -4.85
C LEU A 16 4.15 -46.85 -3.47
N TYR A 17 3.72 -45.92 -2.60
CA TYR A 17 3.29 -46.27 -1.26
C TYR A 17 2.02 -47.12 -1.27
N SER A 18 0.98 -46.68 -2.00
CA SER A 18 -0.32 -47.37 -2.06
C SER A 18 -0.24 -48.76 -2.68
N ILE A 19 0.68 -48.98 -3.63
CA ILE A 19 0.79 -50.25 -4.37
C ILE A 19 1.81 -51.21 -3.75
N LYS A 20 2.96 -50.72 -3.28
CA LYS A 20 4.14 -51.56 -2.95
C LYS A 20 4.54 -51.58 -1.47
N ALA A 21 4.24 -50.54 -0.68
CA ALA A 21 4.78 -50.41 0.68
C ALA A 21 4.07 -51.25 1.75
N GLY A 22 2.82 -51.67 1.52
CA GLY A 22 2.03 -52.46 2.47
C GLY A 22 1.57 -51.66 3.71
N ARG A 23 0.79 -52.31 4.60
CA ARG A 23 0.07 -51.60 5.67
C ARG A 23 0.95 -51.36 6.90
N ASN A 24 1.27 -50.09 7.19
CA ASN A 24 1.96 -49.67 8.41
C ASN A 24 1.47 -48.30 8.86
N VAL A 25 1.04 -48.18 10.12
CA VAL A 25 0.41 -46.95 10.64
C VAL A 25 1.40 -45.78 10.72
N GLY A 26 2.64 -46.03 11.14
CA GLY A 26 3.66 -44.97 11.28
C GLY A 26 4.03 -44.35 9.92
N TRP A 27 4.39 -45.19 8.95
CA TRP A 27 4.71 -44.74 7.59
C TRP A 27 3.52 -44.08 6.89
N PHE A 28 2.31 -44.59 7.12
CA PHE A 28 1.08 -44.02 6.57
C PHE A 28 0.88 -42.60 7.09
N THR A 29 0.99 -42.39 8.40
CA THR A 29 0.83 -41.08 9.02
C THR A 29 1.86 -40.08 8.51
N VAL A 30 3.14 -40.46 8.46
CA VAL A 30 4.21 -39.56 7.99
C VAL A 30 4.00 -39.16 6.53
N ILE A 31 3.74 -40.12 5.64
CA ILE A 31 3.55 -39.83 4.21
C ILE A 31 2.27 -39.01 3.99
N LEU A 32 1.19 -39.29 4.72
CA LEU A 32 -0.04 -38.50 4.66
C LEU A 32 0.21 -37.05 5.12
N LEU A 33 0.93 -36.83 6.22
CA LEU A 33 1.25 -35.48 6.71
C LEU A 33 2.07 -34.67 5.70
N ILE A 34 3.11 -35.27 5.11
CA ILE A 34 3.95 -34.58 4.11
C ILE A 34 3.16 -34.35 2.81
N ALA A 35 2.30 -35.29 2.42
CA ALA A 35 1.40 -35.13 1.28
C ALA A 35 0.38 -34.00 1.49
N CYS A 36 -0.18 -33.89 2.70
CA CYS A 36 -1.04 -32.78 3.08
C CYS A 36 -0.28 -31.44 3.01
N LEU A 37 0.94 -31.38 3.53
CA LEU A 37 1.79 -30.19 3.44
C LEU A 37 2.02 -29.78 1.98
N PHE A 38 2.33 -30.73 1.09
CA PHE A 38 2.49 -30.47 -0.34
C PHE A 38 1.22 -29.85 -0.96
N ILE A 39 0.04 -30.38 -0.62
CA ILE A 39 -1.24 -29.86 -1.15
C ILE A 39 -1.49 -28.45 -0.65
N VAL A 40 -1.34 -28.21 0.66
CA VAL A 40 -1.53 -26.88 1.25
C VAL A 40 -0.60 -25.87 0.60
N LEU A 41 0.68 -26.20 0.45
CA LEU A 41 1.66 -25.34 -0.21
C LEU A 41 1.26 -24.98 -1.65
N ASN A 42 0.79 -25.94 -2.45
CA ASN A 42 0.36 -25.67 -3.83
C ASN A 42 -0.94 -24.86 -3.89
N ILE A 43 -1.91 -25.12 -3.01
CA ILE A 43 -3.14 -24.33 -2.94
C ILE A 43 -2.82 -22.89 -2.55
N THR A 44 -1.96 -22.70 -1.54
CA THR A 44 -1.49 -21.37 -1.15
C THR A 44 -0.81 -20.68 -2.33
N PHE A 45 0.10 -21.35 -3.03
CA PHE A 45 0.76 -20.77 -4.19
C PHE A 45 -0.22 -20.37 -5.30
N ILE A 46 -1.19 -21.21 -5.66
CA ILE A 46 -2.20 -20.89 -6.67
C ILE A 46 -3.05 -19.70 -6.23
N ALA A 47 -3.46 -19.66 -4.95
CA ALA A 47 -4.23 -18.55 -4.41
C ALA A 47 -3.41 -17.26 -4.43
N SER A 48 -2.15 -17.32 -3.99
CA SER A 48 -1.22 -16.19 -4.01
C SER A 48 -0.96 -15.69 -5.43
N ASP A 49 -0.68 -16.58 -6.37
CA ASP A 49 -0.44 -16.27 -7.78
C ASP A 49 -1.66 -15.64 -8.45
N TYR A 50 -2.88 -16.08 -8.09
CA TYR A 50 -4.11 -15.42 -8.54
C TYR A 50 -4.18 -13.95 -8.15
N PHE A 51 -3.64 -13.56 -6.98
CA PHE A 51 -3.65 -12.18 -6.52
C PHE A 51 -2.43 -11.38 -6.99
N THR A 52 -1.24 -11.98 -6.96
CA THR A 52 0.03 -11.27 -7.20
C THR A 52 0.56 -11.43 -8.61
N GLY A 53 0.23 -12.53 -9.29
CA GLY A 53 0.85 -12.89 -10.55
C GLY A 53 2.26 -13.47 -10.46
N GLU A 54 2.84 -13.54 -9.26
CA GLU A 54 4.20 -14.02 -9.02
C GLU A 54 4.25 -15.17 -7.98
N GLY A 55 3.09 -15.64 -7.51
CA GLY A 55 2.99 -16.58 -6.39
C GLY A 55 3.18 -15.91 -5.03
N ILE A 56 3.95 -16.55 -4.15
CA ILE A 56 4.19 -16.13 -2.77
C ILE A 56 5.39 -15.15 -2.74
N ASN A 57 5.10 -13.88 -2.45
CA ASN A 57 6.09 -12.81 -2.27
C ASN A 57 5.86 -12.06 -0.95
N ASP A 58 6.63 -10.99 -0.69
CA ASP A 58 6.51 -10.18 0.52
C ASP A 58 5.07 -9.61 0.71
N ALA A 59 4.36 -9.28 -0.38
CA ALA A 59 2.98 -8.77 -0.34
C ALA A 59 1.93 -9.82 0.09
N VAL A 60 2.13 -11.09 -0.29
CA VAL A 60 1.30 -12.22 0.17
C VAL A 60 1.53 -12.51 1.64
N LEU A 61 2.79 -12.49 2.08
CA LEU A 61 3.12 -12.66 3.49
C LEU A 61 2.41 -11.57 4.30
N TYR A 62 2.49 -10.33 3.85
CA TYR A 62 1.77 -9.19 4.42
C TYR A 62 0.25 -9.43 4.49
N THR A 63 -0.40 -9.83 3.39
CA THR A 63 -1.86 -10.04 3.39
C THR A 63 -2.30 -11.17 4.32
N LEU A 64 -1.46 -12.20 4.51
CA LEU A 64 -1.72 -13.30 5.42
C LEU A 64 -1.43 -12.97 6.89
N THR A 65 -0.50 -12.04 7.16
CA THR A 65 -0.12 -11.63 8.52
C THR A 65 -0.87 -10.41 9.03
N SER A 66 -1.40 -9.58 8.13
CA SER A 66 -2.18 -8.38 8.45
C SER A 66 -3.61 -8.75 8.84
N SER A 67 -4.16 -8.05 9.83
CA SER A 67 -5.51 -8.31 10.30
C SER A 67 -6.51 -7.89 9.21
N MET A 68 -7.37 -8.82 8.75
CA MET A 68 -8.48 -8.56 7.81
C MET A 68 -9.62 -7.73 8.45
N THR A 69 -9.29 -6.87 9.40
CA THR A 69 -10.20 -6.09 10.22
C THR A 69 -10.59 -4.85 9.42
N GLY A 70 -11.84 -4.82 8.95
CA GLY A 70 -12.38 -3.79 8.06
C GLY A 70 -12.70 -4.28 6.64
N ALA A 71 -12.10 -5.39 6.20
CA ALA A 71 -12.57 -6.09 5.01
C ALA A 71 -13.78 -6.92 5.44
N GLY A 72 -14.95 -6.76 4.78
CA GLY A 72 -16.16 -7.49 5.13
C GLY A 72 -15.95 -9.01 5.10
N VAL A 73 -15.60 -9.60 6.24
CA VAL A 73 -15.16 -11.00 6.40
C VAL A 73 -16.20 -11.96 5.84
N GLY A 74 -17.48 -11.57 5.87
CA GLY A 74 -18.59 -12.30 5.26
C GLY A 74 -18.38 -12.69 3.79
N LYS A 75 -17.65 -11.88 3.00
CA LYS A 75 -17.35 -12.19 1.59
C LYS A 75 -16.33 -13.34 1.42
N TYR A 76 -15.56 -13.66 2.47
CA TYR A 76 -14.51 -14.67 2.46
C TYR A 76 -14.89 -15.97 3.17
N ILE A 77 -15.97 -15.98 3.96
CA ILE A 77 -16.45 -17.17 4.68
C ILE A 77 -16.84 -18.28 3.69
N LEU A 78 -17.62 -17.95 2.66
CA LEU A 78 -18.12 -18.96 1.71
C LEU A 78 -16.97 -19.56 0.85
N PRO A 79 -16.05 -18.75 0.27
CA PRO A 79 -14.84 -19.28 -0.35
C PRO A 79 -13.96 -20.09 0.62
N GLY A 80 -13.79 -19.62 1.85
CA GLY A 80 -12.99 -20.30 2.89
C GLY A 80 -13.56 -21.67 3.28
N LEU A 81 -14.88 -21.76 3.47
CA LEU A 81 -15.57 -23.03 3.68
C LEU A 81 -15.43 -23.96 2.47
N GLY A 82 -15.52 -23.42 1.25
CA GLY A 82 -15.30 -24.17 0.02
C GLY A 82 -13.90 -24.80 -0.02
N ILE A 83 -12.86 -24.02 0.30
CA ILE A 83 -11.47 -24.49 0.39
C ILE A 83 -11.33 -25.55 1.48
N ALA A 84 -11.91 -25.34 2.66
CA ALA A 84 -11.84 -26.29 3.77
C ALA A 84 -12.51 -27.64 3.44
N VAL A 85 -13.71 -27.62 2.85
CA VAL A 85 -14.41 -28.82 2.40
C VAL A 85 -13.61 -29.51 1.29
N GLY A 86 -13.07 -28.76 0.33
CA GLY A 86 -12.20 -29.29 -0.72
C GLY A 86 -10.97 -29.99 -0.15
N LEU A 87 -10.29 -29.38 0.82
CA LEU A 87 -9.15 -29.98 1.53
C LEU A 87 -9.54 -31.26 2.26
N ILE A 88 -10.67 -31.30 2.96
CA ILE A 88 -11.15 -32.51 3.65
C ILE A 88 -11.40 -33.65 2.65
N VAL A 89 -12.03 -33.36 1.51
CA VAL A 89 -12.28 -34.35 0.46
C VAL A 89 -10.98 -34.86 -0.14
N ILE A 90 -10.03 -33.97 -0.43
CA ILE A 90 -8.71 -34.33 -0.99
C ILE A 90 -7.92 -35.18 0.01
N VAL A 91 -7.81 -34.75 1.27
CA VAL A 91 -7.09 -35.47 2.33
C VAL A 91 -7.75 -36.80 2.65
N GLY A 92 -9.09 -36.85 2.69
CA GLY A 92 -9.86 -38.07 2.86
C GLY A 92 -9.64 -39.06 1.72
N GLY A 93 -9.64 -38.57 0.46
CA GLY A 93 -9.32 -39.36 -0.73
C GLY A 93 -7.89 -39.90 -0.70
N LEU A 94 -6.91 -39.07 -0.32
CA LEU A 94 -5.52 -39.47 -0.15
C LEU A 94 -5.34 -40.51 0.95
N ALA A 95 -5.97 -40.32 2.11
CA ALA A 95 -5.95 -41.30 3.20
C ALA A 95 -6.58 -42.63 2.75
N TRP A 96 -7.64 -42.59 1.95
CA TRP A 96 -8.26 -43.78 1.37
C TRP A 96 -7.32 -44.50 0.39
N ILE A 97 -6.65 -43.78 -0.51
CA ILE A 97 -5.67 -44.33 -1.46
C ILE A 97 -4.45 -44.92 -0.73
N LEU A 98 -3.91 -44.19 0.25
CA LEU A 98 -2.70 -44.55 0.99
C LEU A 98 -2.93 -45.70 1.99
N ARG A 99 -4.17 -45.97 2.41
CA ARG A 99 -4.49 -47.12 3.27
C ARG A 99 -4.11 -48.46 2.63
N GLY A 100 -3.97 -48.51 1.31
CA GLY A 100 -3.42 -49.64 0.56
C GLY A 100 -4.27 -50.91 0.65
N LYS A 101 -3.87 -51.95 -0.11
CA LYS A 101 -4.46 -53.30 -0.01
C LYS A 101 -3.79 -54.07 1.13
N ASN A 102 -4.47 -55.05 1.73
CA ASN A 102 -3.92 -55.93 2.80
C ASN A 102 -2.68 -56.69 2.30
N ARG A 103 -1.50 -56.09 2.47
CA ARG A 103 -0.18 -56.62 2.11
C ARG A 103 0.80 -56.38 3.26
N PRO A 104 1.77 -57.29 3.48
CA PRO A 104 2.80 -57.10 4.49
C PRO A 104 3.65 -55.88 4.17
N HIS A 105 4.09 -55.17 5.21
CA HIS A 105 4.87 -53.95 5.09
C HIS A 105 6.27 -54.20 4.51
N HIS A 106 6.73 -53.31 3.63
CA HIS A 106 8.06 -53.33 3.04
C HIS A 106 8.79 -52.01 3.25
N LEU A 107 9.78 -52.01 4.15
CA LEU A 107 10.51 -50.82 4.58
C LEU A 107 11.15 -50.03 3.44
N GLY A 108 11.76 -50.71 2.47
CA GLY A 108 12.44 -50.03 1.35
C GLY A 108 11.51 -49.23 0.45
N TYR A 109 10.26 -49.67 0.28
CA TYR A 109 9.29 -48.96 -0.54
C TYR A 109 8.67 -47.79 0.22
N SER A 110 8.44 -47.95 1.54
CA SER A 110 8.04 -46.84 2.41
C SER A 110 9.09 -45.74 2.46
N LEU A 111 10.37 -46.10 2.56
CA LEU A 111 11.48 -45.14 2.59
C LEU A 111 11.66 -44.43 1.25
N LEU A 112 11.57 -45.16 0.13
CA LEU A 112 11.61 -44.55 -1.19
C LEU A 112 10.40 -43.61 -1.42
N ALA A 113 9.19 -43.99 -0.99
CA ALA A 113 8.02 -43.12 -1.07
C ALA A 113 8.19 -41.85 -0.22
N LEU A 114 8.80 -41.98 0.97
CA LEU A 114 9.14 -40.82 1.81
C LEU A 114 10.13 -39.89 1.11
N VAL A 115 11.19 -40.42 0.51
CA VAL A 115 12.16 -39.61 -0.25
C VAL A 115 11.47 -38.89 -1.41
N LEU A 116 10.61 -39.57 -2.17
CA LEU A 116 9.88 -38.97 -3.29
C LEU A 116 8.92 -37.86 -2.85
N VAL A 117 8.18 -38.05 -1.75
CA VAL A 117 7.25 -37.01 -1.25
C VAL A 117 7.99 -35.83 -0.60
N LEU A 118 9.16 -36.06 0.01
CA LEU A 118 10.02 -34.97 0.48
C LEU A 118 10.62 -34.19 -0.70
N LEU A 119 11.05 -34.89 -1.76
CA LEU A 119 11.53 -34.24 -2.98
C LEU A 119 10.42 -33.48 -3.70
N SER A 120 9.17 -33.96 -3.67
CA SER A 120 8.04 -33.19 -4.22
C SER A 120 7.81 -31.89 -3.46
N VAL A 121 7.88 -31.91 -2.12
CA VAL A 121 7.81 -30.68 -1.31
C VAL A 121 8.98 -29.75 -1.63
N ASN A 122 10.21 -30.27 -1.62
CA ASN A 122 11.39 -29.45 -1.90
C ASN A 122 11.35 -28.84 -3.31
N THR A 123 10.82 -29.54 -4.32
CA THR A 123 10.73 -29.01 -5.69
C THR A 123 9.48 -28.15 -5.95
N ALA A 124 8.56 -28.05 -4.98
CA ALA A 124 7.36 -27.24 -5.12
C ALA A 124 7.70 -25.73 -5.21
N PRO A 125 7.13 -24.98 -6.17
CA PRO A 125 7.36 -23.54 -6.30
C PRO A 125 7.12 -22.76 -5.00
N ALA A 126 6.03 -23.09 -4.30
CA ALA A 126 5.65 -22.51 -3.01
C ALA A 126 6.77 -22.63 -1.96
N TYR A 127 7.34 -23.82 -1.80
CA TYR A 127 8.40 -24.07 -0.81
C TYR A 127 9.68 -23.31 -1.18
N GLN A 128 10.03 -23.28 -2.47
CA GLN A 128 11.21 -22.55 -2.95
C GLN A 128 11.06 -21.04 -2.74
N GLN A 129 9.89 -20.47 -3.00
CA GLN A 129 9.62 -19.06 -2.76
C GLN A 129 9.66 -18.71 -1.26
N VAL A 130 9.00 -19.50 -0.40
CA VAL A 130 9.05 -19.30 1.05
C VAL A 130 10.48 -19.42 1.58
N LYS A 131 11.24 -20.42 1.12
CA LYS A 131 12.65 -20.60 1.48
C LYS A 131 13.48 -19.39 1.04
N SER A 132 13.30 -18.93 -0.20
CA SER A 132 13.99 -17.75 -0.73
C SER A 132 13.70 -16.49 0.08
N LEU A 133 12.44 -16.27 0.47
CA LEU A 133 12.04 -15.14 1.31
C LEU A 133 12.79 -15.16 2.65
N ILE A 134 12.80 -16.32 3.33
CA ILE A 134 13.48 -16.47 4.63
C ILE A 134 15.00 -16.27 4.50
N THR A 135 15.61 -16.81 3.44
CA THR A 135 17.06 -16.67 3.23
C THR A 135 17.44 -15.23 2.87
N SER A 136 16.65 -14.54 2.04
CA SER A 136 16.93 -13.17 1.59
C SER A 136 16.91 -12.11 2.69
N GLN A 137 16.36 -12.43 3.87
CA GLN A 137 16.33 -11.51 5.02
C GLN A 137 17.57 -11.63 5.92
N LYS A 138 18.45 -12.61 5.70
CA LYS A 138 19.66 -12.79 6.51
C LYS A 138 20.83 -12.01 5.90
N PRO A 139 21.53 -11.16 6.68
CA PRO A 139 22.77 -10.56 6.23
C PRO A 139 23.79 -11.63 5.82
N HIS A 140 24.50 -11.39 4.73
CA HIS A 140 25.62 -12.20 4.27
C HIS A 140 26.92 -11.42 4.50
N ASP A 141 27.85 -11.99 5.28
CA ASP A 141 29.14 -11.35 5.58
C ASP A 141 30.03 -11.16 4.33
N ASP A 142 29.75 -11.87 3.24
CA ASP A 142 30.50 -11.85 1.96
C ASP A 142 29.77 -11.11 0.81
N SER A 143 28.87 -10.16 1.10
CA SER A 143 28.13 -9.43 0.05
C SER A 143 29.07 -8.65 -0.89
N ASP A 144 28.90 -8.84 -2.20
CA ASP A 144 29.61 -8.09 -3.24
C ASP A 144 28.90 -6.78 -3.65
N PHE A 145 27.82 -6.39 -2.95
CA PHE A 145 27.01 -5.21 -3.26
C PHE A 145 27.86 -3.94 -3.47
N SER A 146 28.79 -3.67 -2.56
CA SER A 146 29.67 -2.51 -2.60
C SER A 146 30.59 -2.46 -3.82
N THR A 147 30.83 -3.59 -4.48
CA THR A 147 31.63 -3.67 -5.73
C THR A 147 30.85 -3.10 -6.91
N TYR A 148 29.52 -3.26 -6.92
CA TYR A 148 28.66 -2.84 -8.02
C TYR A 148 27.91 -1.53 -7.75
N TYR A 149 27.74 -1.15 -6.48
CA TYR A 149 27.13 0.13 -6.14
C TYR A 149 28.06 1.29 -6.47
N GLN A 150 27.64 2.19 -7.35
CA GLN A 150 28.39 3.38 -7.73
C GLN A 150 27.72 4.65 -7.23
N VAL A 151 28.46 5.45 -6.46
CA VAL A 151 28.05 6.81 -6.10
C VAL A 151 28.19 7.68 -7.37
N PRO A 152 27.12 8.29 -7.86
CA PRO A 152 27.15 9.06 -9.10
C PRO A 152 27.98 10.34 -8.98
N GLN A 153 28.38 10.91 -10.11
CA GLN A 153 28.89 12.29 -10.13
C GLN A 153 27.76 13.27 -9.86
N GLU A 154 28.02 14.25 -9.00
CA GLU A 154 26.97 15.12 -8.45
C GLU A 154 26.52 16.25 -9.40
N VAL A 155 27.25 16.55 -10.49
CA VAL A 155 26.98 17.74 -11.31
C VAL A 155 27.22 17.49 -12.81
N ILE A 156 26.26 17.89 -13.63
CA ILE A 156 26.36 18.00 -15.10
C ILE A 156 27.07 19.31 -15.45
N LYS A 157 28.17 19.22 -16.20
CA LYS A 157 28.90 20.41 -16.64
C LYS A 157 28.17 21.09 -17.79
N ASN A 158 27.70 22.33 -17.58
CA ASN A 158 27.04 23.18 -18.58
C ASN A 158 25.79 22.55 -19.24
N PRO A 159 24.72 22.29 -18.46
CA PRO A 159 23.52 21.63 -18.96
C PRO A 159 22.87 22.37 -20.13
N LYS A 160 22.53 21.60 -21.19
CA LYS A 160 22.01 22.15 -22.46
C LYS A 160 20.53 21.92 -22.69
N LEU A 161 19.98 20.82 -22.18
CA LEU A 161 18.61 20.39 -22.41
C LEU A 161 17.76 20.55 -21.14
N ASN A 162 16.52 20.99 -21.28
CA ASN A 162 15.47 20.78 -20.30
C ASN A 162 15.06 19.30 -20.29
N LEU A 163 14.45 18.83 -19.21
CA LEU A 163 13.95 17.46 -19.10
C LEU A 163 12.44 17.46 -18.91
N VAL A 164 11.72 16.69 -19.71
CA VAL A 164 10.32 16.32 -19.48
C VAL A 164 10.27 14.81 -19.30
N TYR A 165 9.95 14.33 -18.11
CA TYR A 165 9.92 12.92 -17.78
C TYR A 165 8.50 12.48 -17.43
N ILE A 166 7.95 11.57 -18.21
CA ILE A 166 6.57 11.09 -18.09
C ILE A 166 6.59 9.66 -17.56
N TYR A 167 6.16 9.49 -16.31
CA TYR A 167 5.81 8.18 -15.76
C TYR A 167 4.40 7.80 -16.22
N ALA A 168 4.32 6.69 -16.95
CA ALA A 168 3.08 6.12 -17.48
C ALA A 168 2.61 4.99 -16.56
N GLU A 169 1.63 5.28 -15.69
CA GLU A 169 1.12 4.38 -14.64
C GLU A 169 0.72 3.03 -15.24
N SER A 170 1.33 1.94 -14.79
CA SER A 170 1.01 0.59 -15.24
C SER A 170 1.05 0.38 -16.77
N LEU A 171 1.56 1.33 -17.56
CA LEU A 171 1.55 1.30 -19.02
C LEU A 171 2.80 0.59 -19.52
N GLU A 172 2.74 -0.73 -19.59
CA GLU A 172 3.85 -1.56 -20.04
C GLU A 172 4.03 -1.60 -21.56
N ARG A 173 5.26 -1.93 -22.00
CA ARG A 173 5.60 -2.10 -23.42
C ARG A 173 4.73 -3.15 -24.10
N THR A 174 4.28 -4.16 -23.36
CA THR A 174 3.44 -5.26 -23.87
C THR A 174 2.18 -4.76 -24.58
N TYR A 175 1.59 -3.65 -24.13
CA TYR A 175 0.40 -3.06 -24.76
C TYR A 175 0.66 -2.53 -26.19
N PHE A 176 1.91 -2.35 -26.58
CA PHE A 176 2.32 -1.84 -27.89
C PHE A 176 2.52 -2.96 -28.94
N ASP A 177 2.33 -4.24 -28.57
CA ASP A 177 2.36 -5.32 -29.56
C ASP A 177 1.06 -5.34 -30.37
N ASP A 178 1.07 -4.68 -31.52
CA ASP A 178 -0.08 -4.60 -32.43
C ASP A 178 -0.56 -5.97 -32.95
N ARG A 179 0.24 -7.04 -32.80
CA ARG A 179 -0.20 -8.40 -33.15
C ARG A 179 -1.13 -8.98 -32.09
N VAL A 180 -0.94 -8.59 -30.83
CA VAL A 180 -1.72 -9.05 -29.67
C VAL A 180 -2.83 -8.07 -29.35
N PHE A 181 -2.55 -6.76 -29.41
CA PHE A 181 -3.48 -5.68 -29.09
C PHE A 181 -3.59 -4.68 -30.25
N PRO A 182 -4.26 -5.05 -31.36
CA PRO A 182 -4.33 -4.21 -32.55
C PRO A 182 -4.88 -2.82 -32.27
N ALA A 183 -4.09 -1.79 -32.60
CA ALA A 183 -4.49 -0.39 -32.43
C ALA A 183 -4.88 -0.01 -31.00
N LEU A 184 -4.32 -0.66 -29.99
CA LEU A 184 -4.50 -0.26 -28.58
C LEU A 184 -3.78 1.07 -28.28
N THR A 185 -2.52 1.22 -28.72
CA THR A 185 -1.69 2.41 -28.44
C THR A 185 -1.18 3.20 -29.67
N PRO A 186 -1.97 3.40 -30.74
CA PRO A 186 -1.48 3.90 -32.04
C PRO A 186 -0.79 5.26 -31.99
N GLU A 187 -1.28 6.23 -31.22
CA GLU A 187 -0.68 7.57 -31.17
C GLU A 187 0.70 7.54 -30.48
N LEU A 188 0.78 6.92 -29.30
CA LEU A 188 2.06 6.84 -28.58
C LEU A 188 3.04 5.86 -29.24
N ASN A 189 2.53 4.82 -29.92
CA ASN A 189 3.35 3.89 -30.68
C ASN A 189 4.02 4.59 -31.88
N ALA A 190 3.33 5.52 -32.53
CA ALA A 190 3.91 6.35 -33.60
C ALA A 190 5.04 7.25 -33.06
N VAL A 191 4.87 7.85 -31.88
CA VAL A 191 5.93 8.62 -31.21
C VAL A 191 7.14 7.72 -30.90
N ARG A 192 6.90 6.56 -30.30
CA ARG A 192 7.94 5.58 -29.93
C ARG A 192 8.81 5.16 -31.13
N HIS A 193 8.21 4.96 -32.31
CA HIS A 193 8.97 4.62 -33.53
C HIS A 193 9.91 5.73 -34.03
N SER A 194 9.73 6.97 -33.58
CA SER A 194 10.63 8.10 -33.87
C SER A 194 11.66 8.37 -32.77
N ALA A 195 11.62 7.60 -31.68
CA ALA A 195 12.44 7.78 -30.49
C ALA A 195 13.55 6.72 -30.39
N LEU A 196 14.46 6.92 -29.45
CA LEU A 196 15.39 5.88 -29.01
C LEU A 196 14.65 5.01 -27.99
N ASP A 197 14.28 3.80 -28.42
CA ASP A 197 13.39 2.89 -27.72
C ASP A 197 14.15 1.70 -27.14
N PHE A 198 13.89 1.36 -25.87
CA PHE A 198 14.58 0.27 -25.18
C PHE A 198 13.64 -0.90 -24.95
N SER A 199 13.89 -1.99 -25.66
CA SER A 199 12.91 -3.07 -25.83
C SER A 199 12.91 -4.15 -24.75
N HIS A 200 14.01 -4.31 -24.01
CA HIS A 200 14.19 -5.37 -23.02
C HIS A 200 14.38 -4.84 -21.59
N THR A 201 13.45 -4.00 -21.15
CA THR A 201 13.42 -3.47 -19.77
C THR A 201 12.60 -4.40 -18.87
N ASP A 202 13.28 -5.26 -18.12
CA ASP A 202 12.67 -6.22 -17.19
C ASP A 202 12.26 -5.57 -15.87
N GLN A 203 11.09 -5.91 -15.34
CA GLN A 203 10.73 -5.59 -13.96
C GLN A 203 11.41 -6.55 -12.99
N LEU A 204 11.97 -6.01 -11.91
CA LEU A 204 12.66 -6.77 -10.88
C LEU A 204 11.99 -6.52 -9.50
N PRO A 205 12.26 -7.37 -8.48
CA PRO A 205 11.69 -7.19 -7.14
C PRO A 205 12.02 -5.83 -6.54
N GLY A 206 11.06 -5.24 -5.82
CA GLY A 206 11.20 -3.90 -5.24
C GLY A 206 11.11 -2.79 -6.28
N MET A 207 10.40 -3.03 -7.39
CA MET A 207 10.15 -2.08 -8.50
C MET A 207 8.74 -2.25 -9.10
N ASP A 208 7.85 -2.90 -8.36
CA ASP A 208 6.59 -3.47 -8.84
C ASP A 208 5.34 -2.65 -8.47
N TYR A 209 5.55 -1.42 -7.99
CA TYR A 209 4.54 -0.42 -7.67
C TYR A 209 5.13 0.98 -7.85
N THR A 210 4.27 1.98 -8.04
CA THR A 210 4.64 3.32 -8.55
C THR A 210 5.87 3.94 -7.86
N ILE A 211 5.88 4.03 -6.52
CA ILE A 211 7.00 4.67 -5.81
C ILE A 211 8.28 3.84 -5.90
N ALA A 212 8.18 2.51 -5.93
CA ALA A 212 9.32 1.63 -6.13
C ALA A 212 9.92 1.79 -7.53
N GLY A 213 9.07 1.91 -8.55
CA GLY A 213 9.47 2.24 -9.92
C GLY A 213 10.18 3.58 -10.02
N MET A 214 9.64 4.62 -9.37
CA MET A 214 10.26 5.96 -9.31
C MET A 214 11.60 5.95 -8.57
N VAL A 215 11.72 5.21 -7.46
CA VAL A 215 12.99 5.08 -6.72
C VAL A 215 14.02 4.35 -7.57
N ALA A 216 13.64 3.24 -8.22
CA ALA A 216 14.53 2.52 -9.12
C ALA A 216 14.99 3.42 -10.27
N SER A 217 14.08 4.08 -10.96
CA SER A 217 14.42 4.93 -12.10
C SER A 217 15.25 6.15 -11.74
N GLN A 218 15.11 6.71 -10.53
CA GLN A 218 15.83 7.93 -10.15
C GLN A 218 17.11 7.64 -9.37
N CYS A 219 17.11 6.64 -8.49
CA CYS A 219 18.21 6.36 -7.56
C CYS A 219 19.05 5.14 -7.97
N GLY A 220 18.60 4.38 -8.97
CA GLY A 220 19.29 3.18 -9.44
C GLY A 220 19.37 2.07 -8.41
N ILE A 221 18.38 1.98 -7.51
CA ILE A 221 18.24 0.93 -6.49
C ILE A 221 16.78 0.50 -6.34
N PRO A 222 16.47 -0.76 -6.00
CA PRO A 222 15.09 -1.16 -5.71
C PRO A 222 14.64 -0.60 -4.35
N LEU A 223 13.33 -0.48 -4.17
CA LEU A 223 12.72 -0.08 -2.91
C LEU A 223 12.47 -1.31 -2.01
N PHE A 224 13.42 -1.57 -1.12
CA PHE A 224 13.26 -2.46 0.02
C PHE A 224 13.34 -1.67 1.31
N ALA A 225 12.30 -1.73 2.13
CA ALA A 225 12.27 -1.10 3.45
C ALA A 225 12.13 -2.16 4.55
N PRO A 226 12.58 -1.89 5.78
CA PRO A 226 12.36 -2.77 6.93
C PRO A 226 10.91 -2.70 7.44
N PHE A 227 10.07 -1.87 6.83
CA PHE A 227 8.64 -1.70 7.07
C PHE A 227 7.85 -1.85 5.76
N GLU A 228 6.52 -1.90 5.86
CA GLU A 228 5.62 -2.11 4.72
C GLU A 228 5.89 -1.13 3.56
N GLY A 229 5.85 -1.63 2.31
CA GLY A 229 6.37 -0.91 1.13
C GLY A 229 5.77 0.48 0.88
N ASN A 230 4.48 0.68 1.21
CA ASN A 230 3.81 1.99 1.07
C ASN A 230 3.86 2.85 2.35
N SER A 231 4.36 2.31 3.46
CA SER A 231 4.47 3.02 4.74
C SER A 231 5.72 3.92 4.83
N SER A 232 6.45 4.05 3.73
CA SER A 232 7.43 5.12 3.51
C SER A 232 6.84 6.53 3.71
N ALA A 233 5.52 6.71 3.54
CA ALA A 233 4.80 7.96 3.79
C ALA A 233 4.98 8.52 5.20
N SER A 234 5.34 7.66 6.14
CA SER A 234 5.51 8.00 7.55
C SER A 234 6.96 8.28 7.92
N MET A 235 7.89 8.17 6.96
CA MET A 235 9.29 8.60 7.12
C MET A 235 9.42 10.11 6.95
N SER A 236 10.44 10.73 7.56
CA SER A 236 10.77 12.13 7.25
C SER A 236 11.74 12.28 6.07
N SER A 237 12.45 11.21 5.72
CA SER A 237 13.44 11.21 4.64
C SER A 237 13.49 9.84 3.99
N PHE A 238 13.74 9.85 2.68
CA PHE A 238 13.83 8.66 1.84
C PHE A 238 15.31 8.44 1.50
N PHE A 239 15.85 7.23 1.74
CA PHE A 239 17.25 6.86 1.45
C PHE A 239 18.27 8.01 1.63
N PRO A 240 18.45 8.56 2.84
CA PRO A 240 19.12 9.86 3.07
C PRO A 240 20.60 9.92 2.64
N LYS A 241 21.23 8.77 2.36
CA LYS A 241 22.62 8.67 1.89
C LYS A 241 22.73 8.46 0.37
N ASN A 242 21.61 8.31 -0.32
CA ASN A 242 21.59 8.07 -1.75
C ASN A 242 21.52 9.39 -2.51
N ILE A 243 22.24 9.44 -3.63
CA ILE A 243 22.20 10.55 -4.58
C ILE A 243 21.40 10.06 -5.78
N CYS A 244 20.25 10.68 -6.02
CA CYS A 244 19.35 10.31 -7.10
C CYS A 244 19.42 11.34 -8.25
N LEU A 245 18.80 11.03 -9.38
CA LEU A 245 18.77 11.89 -10.56
C LEU A 245 18.27 13.31 -10.22
N GLY A 246 17.23 13.44 -9.40
CA GLY A 246 16.73 14.74 -8.94
C GLY A 246 17.79 15.57 -8.20
N ASP A 247 18.57 14.96 -7.31
CA ASP A 247 19.67 15.61 -6.59
C ASP A 247 20.73 16.15 -7.55
N ILE A 248 21.15 15.31 -8.50
CA ILE A 248 22.16 15.66 -9.51
C ILE A 248 21.65 16.81 -10.40
N LEU A 249 20.40 16.77 -10.82
CA LEU A 249 19.79 17.84 -11.62
C LEU A 249 19.75 19.16 -10.83
N LYS A 250 19.33 19.13 -9.57
CA LYS A 250 19.29 20.32 -8.70
C LYS A 250 20.69 20.90 -8.50
N ALA A 251 21.67 20.06 -8.18
CA ALA A 251 23.07 20.46 -8.05
C ALA A 251 23.66 20.99 -9.37
N SER A 252 23.10 20.57 -10.52
CA SER A 252 23.44 21.08 -11.85
C SER A 252 22.72 22.39 -12.23
N GLY A 253 21.93 22.97 -11.32
CA GLY A 253 21.22 24.23 -11.52
C GLY A 253 19.85 24.10 -12.17
N TYR A 254 19.28 22.89 -12.25
CA TYR A 254 17.90 22.71 -12.68
C TYR A 254 16.92 23.13 -11.58
N LYS A 255 15.79 23.71 -11.99
CA LYS A 255 14.58 23.74 -11.17
C LYS A 255 13.77 22.47 -11.40
N ASN A 256 13.57 21.70 -10.34
CA ASN A 256 12.94 20.38 -10.46
C ASN A 256 11.46 20.46 -10.05
N TYR A 257 10.59 20.10 -10.98
CA TYR A 257 9.14 20.10 -10.86
C TYR A 257 8.60 18.68 -10.94
N PHE A 258 7.60 18.37 -10.11
CA PHE A 258 6.81 17.16 -10.20
C PHE A 258 5.30 17.50 -10.22
N ILE A 259 4.54 16.95 -11.16
CA ILE A 259 3.09 17.18 -11.28
C ILE A 259 2.36 15.86 -11.49
N GLN A 260 1.40 15.54 -10.62
CA GLN A 260 0.55 14.36 -10.75
C GLN A 260 -0.91 14.67 -10.39
N GLY A 261 -1.85 13.80 -10.78
CA GLY A 261 -3.26 13.95 -10.41
C GLY A 261 -3.58 13.54 -8.97
N ALA A 262 -2.83 12.60 -8.41
CA ALA A 262 -3.06 12.03 -7.08
C ALA A 262 -2.48 12.89 -5.93
N ASP A 263 -2.91 12.64 -4.70
CA ASP A 263 -2.34 13.29 -3.51
C ASP A 263 -0.88 12.84 -3.31
N LEU A 264 0.03 13.79 -3.07
CA LEU A 264 1.47 13.49 -2.93
C LEU A 264 1.79 12.68 -1.67
N ARG A 265 0.94 12.70 -0.65
CA ARG A 265 1.15 11.93 0.58
C ARG A 265 0.99 10.43 0.36
N PHE A 266 0.28 10.03 -0.70
CA PHE A 266 0.10 8.62 -1.03
C PHE A 266 1.44 7.94 -1.31
N ALA A 267 1.72 6.83 -0.61
CA ALA A 267 2.96 6.06 -0.69
C ALA A 267 4.25 6.87 -0.45
N GLY A 268 4.15 8.03 0.24
CA GLY A 268 5.29 8.86 0.63
C GLY A 268 6.02 9.56 -0.50
N LYS A 269 5.31 9.88 -1.59
CA LYS A 269 5.91 10.62 -2.72
C LYS A 269 6.36 12.02 -2.29
N ASP A 270 5.59 12.70 -1.44
CA ASP A 270 5.98 14.00 -0.85
C ASP A 270 7.35 13.92 -0.16
N VAL A 271 7.56 12.89 0.65
CA VAL A 271 8.82 12.65 1.37
C VAL A 271 9.95 12.32 0.40
N PHE A 272 9.73 11.43 -0.57
CA PHE A 272 10.73 11.07 -1.57
C PHE A 272 11.17 12.28 -2.41
N LEU A 273 10.22 13.02 -2.98
CA LEU A 273 10.49 14.16 -3.85
C LEU A 273 11.22 15.27 -3.10
N SER A 274 10.77 15.60 -1.88
CA SER A 274 11.43 16.60 -1.04
C SER A 274 12.82 16.18 -0.54
N SER A 275 13.04 14.86 -0.36
CA SER A 275 14.37 14.32 0.00
C SER A 275 15.35 14.36 -1.17
N HIS A 276 14.87 14.22 -2.41
CA HIS A 276 15.70 14.01 -3.59
C HIS A 276 15.64 15.15 -4.62
N GLY A 277 15.81 16.37 -4.13
CA GLY A 277 16.12 17.52 -4.98
C GLY A 277 14.96 18.10 -5.78
N PHE A 278 13.69 17.76 -5.49
CA PHE A 278 12.55 18.44 -6.10
C PHE A 278 12.22 19.74 -5.37
N ASP A 279 12.10 20.84 -6.13
CA ASP A 279 11.81 22.17 -5.56
C ASP A 279 10.31 22.42 -5.47
N TYR A 280 9.55 21.90 -6.44
CA TYR A 280 8.12 22.16 -6.58
C TYR A 280 7.38 20.87 -6.91
N SER A 281 6.43 20.47 -6.06
CA SER A 281 5.61 19.29 -6.26
C SER A 281 4.14 19.65 -6.20
N TYR A 282 3.35 19.17 -7.16
CA TYR A 282 1.92 19.43 -7.28
C TYR A 282 1.17 18.10 -7.36
N GLY A 283 0.28 17.85 -6.39
CA GLY A 283 -0.68 16.77 -6.43
C GLY A 283 -2.11 17.28 -6.36
N ALA A 284 -3.04 16.39 -5.99
CA ALA A 284 -4.47 16.67 -5.93
C ALA A 284 -4.85 17.90 -5.07
N GLN A 285 -4.10 18.19 -4.00
CA GLN A 285 -4.38 19.32 -3.11
C GLN A 285 -3.88 20.63 -3.70
N GLU A 286 -2.65 20.65 -4.20
CA GLU A 286 -2.00 21.82 -4.79
C GLU A 286 -2.68 22.22 -6.11
N LEU A 287 -3.08 21.23 -6.92
CA LEU A 287 -3.77 21.45 -8.19
C LEU A 287 -5.21 21.93 -8.02
N LYS A 288 -5.84 21.76 -6.84
CA LYS A 288 -7.25 22.10 -6.61
C LYS A 288 -7.62 23.54 -7.01
N ASN A 289 -6.69 24.47 -6.80
CA ASN A 289 -6.91 25.90 -7.06
C ASN A 289 -6.28 26.36 -8.38
N VAL A 290 -5.71 25.44 -9.17
CA VAL A 290 -4.98 25.73 -10.40
C VAL A 290 -5.76 25.22 -11.62
N VAL A 291 -6.40 24.05 -11.49
CA VAL A 291 -7.16 23.44 -12.59
C VAL A 291 -8.45 24.19 -12.88
N ASP A 292 -8.91 24.07 -14.14
CA ASP A 292 -10.15 24.72 -14.60
C ASP A 292 -11.41 24.13 -13.93
N ASP A 293 -11.40 22.83 -13.60
CA ASP A 293 -12.54 22.11 -13.01
C ASP A 293 -12.09 21.27 -11.80
N PRO A 294 -12.14 21.84 -10.57
CA PRO A 294 -11.68 21.15 -9.37
C PRO A 294 -12.50 19.92 -8.98
N ALA A 295 -13.73 19.78 -9.49
CA ALA A 295 -14.64 18.68 -9.19
C ALA A 295 -14.43 17.48 -10.12
N TYR A 296 -13.81 17.67 -11.28
CA TYR A 296 -13.54 16.62 -12.26
C TYR A 296 -12.35 15.74 -11.85
N ARG A 297 -12.64 14.74 -11.01
CA ARG A 297 -11.68 13.80 -10.43
C ARG A 297 -12.23 12.38 -10.41
N ASN A 298 -11.34 11.40 -10.38
CA ASN A 298 -11.63 10.01 -10.04
C ASN A 298 -11.25 9.73 -8.57
N ASN A 299 -11.35 8.47 -8.12
CA ASN A 299 -11.07 8.08 -6.74
C ASN A 299 -9.59 8.29 -6.33
N TRP A 300 -8.67 8.39 -7.29
CA TRP A 300 -7.24 8.58 -7.05
C TRP A 300 -6.82 10.04 -7.19
N GLY A 301 -7.49 10.83 -8.03
CA GLY A 301 -7.14 12.24 -8.24
C GLY A 301 -7.69 12.83 -9.52
N PHE A 302 -7.00 13.84 -10.04
CA PHE A 302 -7.31 14.41 -11.35
C PHE A 302 -6.98 13.44 -12.49
N TYR A 303 -7.84 13.45 -13.52
CA TYR A 303 -7.63 12.66 -14.74
C TYR A 303 -6.41 13.13 -15.53
N ASP A 304 -5.85 12.24 -16.36
CA ASP A 304 -4.64 12.49 -17.13
C ASP A 304 -4.78 13.70 -18.08
N ASP A 305 -5.96 13.89 -18.68
CA ASP A 305 -6.22 15.04 -19.56
C ASP A 305 -6.07 16.39 -18.86
N THR A 306 -6.44 16.45 -17.59
CA THR A 306 -6.31 17.64 -16.74
C THR A 306 -4.84 17.84 -16.35
N VAL A 307 -4.19 16.79 -15.85
CA VAL A 307 -2.80 16.84 -15.37
C VAL A 307 -1.84 17.19 -16.50
N LEU A 308 -1.93 16.50 -17.65
CA LEU A 308 -1.02 16.72 -18.78
C LEU A 308 -1.24 18.08 -19.45
N ASN A 309 -2.43 18.67 -19.33
CA ASN A 309 -2.67 20.05 -19.73
C ASN A 309 -1.91 21.05 -18.83
N GLU A 310 -1.94 20.85 -17.51
CA GLU A 310 -1.17 21.67 -16.56
C GLU A 310 0.34 21.50 -16.73
N VAL A 311 0.81 20.28 -17.04
CA VAL A 311 2.21 19.99 -17.41
C VAL A 311 2.61 20.81 -18.64
N TYR A 312 1.78 20.86 -19.69
CA TYR A 312 2.07 21.67 -20.87
C TYR A 312 2.11 23.17 -20.57
N LYS A 313 1.15 23.70 -19.79
CA LYS A 313 1.15 25.10 -19.34
C LYS A 313 2.44 25.43 -18.59
N LYS A 314 2.85 24.57 -17.65
CA LYS A 314 4.08 24.74 -16.88
C LYS A 314 5.33 24.66 -17.76
N PHE A 315 5.37 23.73 -18.72
CA PHE A 315 6.46 23.60 -19.68
C PHE A 315 6.69 24.90 -20.46
N ILE A 316 5.63 25.51 -20.99
CA ILE A 316 5.72 26.80 -21.71
C ILE A 316 6.20 27.91 -20.78
N GLU A 317 5.60 28.05 -19.60
CA GLU A 317 5.98 29.06 -18.61
C GLU A 317 7.49 28.99 -18.26
N LEU A 318 8.01 27.80 -18.01
CA LEU A 318 9.42 27.61 -17.64
C LEU A 318 10.35 27.83 -18.84
N SER A 319 9.93 27.40 -20.03
CA SER A 319 10.73 27.56 -21.25
C SER A 319 10.85 29.03 -21.66
N GLU A 320 9.79 29.82 -21.50
CA GLU A 320 9.78 31.28 -21.76
C GLU A 320 10.71 32.05 -20.82
N LYS A 321 10.87 31.60 -19.57
CA LYS A 321 11.80 32.20 -18.61
C LYS A 321 13.27 31.92 -18.93
N GLY A 322 13.56 30.96 -19.81
CA GLY A 322 14.93 30.57 -20.16
C GLY A 322 15.69 29.83 -19.04
N GLU A 323 14.99 29.38 -18.00
CA GLU A 323 15.57 28.62 -16.89
C GLU A 323 15.79 27.15 -17.31
N ARG A 324 16.81 26.50 -16.75
CA ARG A 324 16.95 25.04 -16.89
C ARG A 324 16.01 24.36 -15.91
N PHE A 325 15.15 23.49 -16.42
CA PHE A 325 14.18 22.80 -15.59
C PHE A 325 14.08 21.32 -15.92
N SER A 326 13.68 20.56 -14.92
CA SER A 326 13.16 19.22 -15.11
C SER A 326 11.69 19.21 -14.69
N LEU A 327 10.85 18.61 -15.52
CA LEU A 327 9.42 18.51 -15.32
C LEU A 327 9.02 17.05 -15.38
N PHE A 328 8.88 16.46 -14.20
CA PHE A 328 8.40 15.11 -14.03
C PHE A 328 6.88 15.11 -13.90
N THR A 329 6.22 14.13 -14.50
CA THR A 329 4.79 13.90 -14.34
C THR A 329 4.47 12.42 -14.23
N LEU A 330 3.38 12.11 -13.53
CA LEU A 330 2.87 10.75 -13.36
C LEU A 330 1.37 10.75 -13.70
N THR A 331 1.02 9.91 -14.65
CA THR A 331 -0.37 9.59 -15.03
C THR A 331 -1.03 8.70 -13.97
N VAL A 332 -2.37 8.60 -13.97
CA VAL A 332 -3.12 7.80 -12.99
C VAL A 332 -4.33 7.08 -13.59
N ASP A 333 -4.77 7.44 -14.79
CA ASP A 333 -6.02 6.89 -15.34
C ASP A 333 -5.95 5.38 -15.62
N THR A 334 -4.76 4.80 -15.79
CA THR A 334 -4.54 3.36 -15.97
C THR A 334 -4.42 2.57 -14.65
N HIS A 335 -4.55 3.24 -13.51
CA HIS A 335 -4.39 2.61 -12.19
C HIS A 335 -5.44 1.51 -11.94
N HIS A 336 -5.02 0.44 -11.26
CA HIS A 336 -5.89 -0.68 -10.88
C HIS A 336 -7.05 -0.22 -9.95
N PRO A 337 -8.20 -0.93 -9.90
CA PRO A 337 -8.47 -2.27 -10.46
C PRO A 337 -8.86 -2.34 -11.94
N ASP A 338 -9.39 -1.26 -12.55
CA ASP A 338 -9.90 -1.30 -13.94
C ASP A 338 -9.60 -0.04 -14.77
N GLY A 339 -8.93 0.97 -14.19
CA GLY A 339 -8.66 2.25 -14.84
C GLY A 339 -9.88 3.18 -14.98
N PHE A 340 -9.63 4.36 -15.54
CA PHE A 340 -10.54 5.48 -15.69
C PHE A 340 -10.43 6.04 -17.11
N VAL A 341 -11.53 6.53 -17.66
CA VAL A 341 -11.57 7.09 -19.03
C VAL A 341 -11.93 8.56 -18.94
N SER A 342 -10.97 9.43 -19.27
CA SER A 342 -11.12 10.88 -19.23
C SER A 342 -12.13 11.38 -20.29
N ARG A 343 -12.75 12.55 -20.05
CA ARG A 343 -13.84 13.11 -20.86
C ARG A 343 -13.41 13.56 -22.26
N THR A 344 -12.15 13.97 -22.42
CA THR A 344 -11.61 14.51 -23.69
C THR A 344 -11.05 13.42 -24.62
N CYS A 345 -11.01 12.19 -24.13
CA CYS A 345 -10.54 11.00 -24.82
C CYS A 345 -11.37 10.68 -26.06
N LYS A 346 -10.74 10.50 -27.22
CA LYS A 346 -11.47 10.18 -28.45
C LYS A 346 -11.89 8.71 -28.47
N ARG A 347 -10.97 7.81 -28.10
CA ARG A 347 -11.20 6.36 -28.11
C ARG A 347 -11.49 5.87 -26.70
N ARG A 348 -12.76 6.02 -26.30
CA ARG A 348 -13.25 5.77 -24.94
C ARG A 348 -13.50 4.31 -24.60
N SER A 349 -13.51 3.43 -25.60
CA SER A 349 -13.69 2.00 -25.40
C SER A 349 -12.76 1.18 -26.28
N TYR A 350 -12.30 0.04 -25.75
CA TYR A 350 -11.55 -0.96 -26.50
C TYR A 350 -12.15 -2.34 -26.28
N SER A 351 -12.44 -3.04 -27.38
CA SER A 351 -12.97 -4.40 -27.34
C SER A 351 -11.88 -5.40 -27.68
N HIS A 352 -11.77 -6.45 -26.87
CA HIS A 352 -10.89 -7.59 -27.12
C HIS A 352 -11.72 -8.87 -27.03
N ASP A 353 -11.58 -9.77 -28.01
CA ASP A 353 -12.43 -10.97 -28.16
C ASP A 353 -13.94 -10.67 -28.10
N GLY A 354 -14.35 -9.56 -28.72
CA GLY A 354 -15.76 -9.14 -28.79
C GLY A 354 -16.35 -8.62 -27.47
N LYS A 355 -15.53 -8.37 -26.45
CA LYS A 355 -15.96 -7.79 -25.17
C LYS A 355 -15.18 -6.53 -24.85
N GLU A 356 -15.88 -5.52 -24.36
CA GLU A 356 -15.25 -4.31 -23.84
C GLU A 356 -14.41 -4.64 -22.60
N ASN A 357 -13.22 -4.05 -22.54
CA ASN A 357 -12.29 -4.21 -21.44
C ASN A 357 -11.92 -2.85 -20.87
N LYS A 358 -12.28 -2.60 -19.61
CA LYS A 358 -12.11 -1.28 -18.98
C LYS A 358 -10.65 -0.84 -18.92
N THR A 359 -9.74 -1.76 -18.58
CA THR A 359 -8.31 -1.45 -18.55
C THR A 359 -7.79 -1.10 -19.93
N PHE A 360 -8.15 -1.84 -20.99
CA PHE A 360 -7.75 -1.47 -22.34
C PHE A 360 -8.36 -0.13 -22.79
N SER A 361 -9.59 0.19 -22.38
CA SER A 361 -10.19 1.50 -22.62
C SER A 361 -9.40 2.63 -21.93
N ALA A 362 -8.99 2.44 -20.68
CA ALA A 362 -8.14 3.38 -19.96
C ALA A 362 -6.74 3.53 -20.58
N VAL A 363 -6.11 2.41 -21.00
CA VAL A 363 -4.83 2.40 -21.71
C VAL A 363 -4.90 3.18 -23.01
N THR A 364 -5.96 2.95 -23.81
CA THR A 364 -6.22 3.68 -25.06
C THR A 364 -6.27 5.19 -24.80
N CYS A 365 -6.82 5.58 -23.66
CA CYS A 365 -7.00 6.95 -23.27
C CYS A 365 -5.72 7.64 -22.80
N SER A 366 -5.04 7.04 -21.82
CA SER A 366 -3.82 7.59 -21.22
C SER A 366 -2.72 7.75 -22.27
N GLN A 367 -2.51 6.75 -23.14
CA GLN A 367 -1.52 6.85 -24.22
C GLN A 367 -1.86 7.96 -25.23
N GLU A 368 -3.15 8.25 -25.49
CA GLU A 368 -3.59 9.32 -26.40
C GLU A 368 -3.20 10.68 -25.80
N HIS A 369 -3.43 10.86 -24.49
CA HIS A 369 -3.10 12.09 -23.77
C HIS A 369 -1.58 12.29 -23.65
N ILE A 370 -0.81 11.24 -23.38
CA ILE A 370 0.67 11.29 -23.38
C ILE A 370 1.17 11.71 -24.78
N ALA A 371 0.69 11.05 -25.84
CA ALA A 371 1.09 11.39 -27.20
C ALA A 371 0.72 12.85 -27.56
N ALA A 372 -0.46 13.31 -27.16
CA ALA A 372 -0.89 14.68 -27.38
C ALA A 372 0.00 15.72 -26.67
N LEU A 373 0.46 15.44 -25.44
CA LEU A 373 1.43 16.28 -24.75
C LEU A 373 2.75 16.36 -25.52
N ILE A 374 3.28 15.20 -25.95
CA ILE A 374 4.54 15.13 -26.69
C ILE A 374 4.45 15.91 -28.00
N GLU A 375 3.38 15.74 -28.78
CA GLU A 375 3.19 16.47 -30.04
C GLU A 375 3.03 17.99 -29.82
N LYS A 376 2.37 18.42 -28.73
CA LYS A 376 2.33 19.84 -28.36
C LYS A 376 3.71 20.39 -28.04
N ILE A 377 4.53 19.65 -27.31
CA ILE A 377 5.92 20.05 -27.01
C ILE A 377 6.75 20.11 -28.29
N LYS A 378 6.66 19.10 -29.16
CA LYS A 378 7.35 19.06 -30.46
C LYS A 378 7.00 20.23 -31.37
N ALA A 379 5.75 20.70 -31.31
CA ALA A 379 5.29 21.85 -32.09
C ALA A 379 5.74 23.21 -31.50
N SER A 380 6.29 23.23 -30.28
CA SER A 380 6.78 24.44 -29.62
C SER A 380 8.19 24.82 -30.10
N PRO A 381 8.59 26.11 -30.01
CA PRO A 381 9.96 26.53 -30.34
C PRO A 381 11.03 26.03 -29.36
N TYR A 382 10.63 25.32 -28.29
CA TYR A 382 11.51 24.88 -27.22
C TYR A 382 11.88 23.39 -27.31
N PHE A 383 11.32 22.66 -28.29
CA PHE A 383 11.57 21.22 -28.43
C PHE A 383 13.05 20.90 -28.62
N ASP A 384 13.76 21.65 -29.47
CA ASP A 384 15.20 21.45 -29.75
C ASP A 384 16.07 21.54 -28.48
N GLN A 385 15.58 22.17 -27.41
CA GLN A 385 16.26 22.29 -26.13
C GLN A 385 15.67 21.37 -25.06
N THR A 386 14.92 20.33 -25.44
CA THR A 386 14.20 19.48 -24.50
C THR A 386 14.47 18.00 -24.77
N LEU A 387 14.77 17.24 -23.71
CA LEU A 387 14.75 15.79 -23.70
C LEU A 387 13.39 15.33 -23.14
N ILE A 388 12.64 14.56 -23.93
CA ILE A 388 11.41 13.92 -23.46
C ILE A 388 11.71 12.46 -23.14
N VAL A 389 11.26 11.98 -21.98
CA VAL A 389 11.38 10.58 -21.55
C VAL A 389 9.99 10.05 -21.24
N VAL A 390 9.70 8.85 -21.72
CA VAL A 390 8.49 8.11 -21.33
C VAL A 390 8.92 6.78 -20.73
N SER A 391 8.47 6.51 -19.51
CA SER A 391 8.81 5.30 -18.77
C SER A 391 7.55 4.73 -18.12
N SER A 392 7.39 3.41 -18.11
CA SER A 392 6.52 2.78 -17.11
C SER A 392 7.07 3.11 -15.72
N ASP A 393 6.19 3.27 -14.76
CA ASP A 393 6.55 3.14 -13.36
C ASP A 393 6.68 1.65 -12.98
N HIS A 394 5.75 0.82 -13.41
CA HIS A 394 5.78 -0.65 -13.29
C HIS A 394 4.88 -1.33 -14.33
N LEU A 395 4.95 -2.67 -14.36
CA LEU A 395 4.04 -3.54 -15.10
C LEU A 395 2.63 -3.48 -14.48
N ALA A 396 1.61 -3.68 -15.31
CA ALA A 396 0.23 -3.64 -14.84
C ALA A 396 -0.06 -4.68 -13.74
N MET A 397 -0.70 -4.23 -12.65
CA MET A 397 -1.18 -5.14 -11.60
C MET A 397 -2.42 -5.93 -12.06
N ASN A 398 -2.94 -6.84 -11.22
CA ASN A 398 -4.12 -7.62 -11.56
C ASN A 398 -5.34 -6.71 -11.82
N ASN A 399 -5.89 -6.78 -13.03
CA ASN A 399 -6.95 -5.94 -13.57
C ASN A 399 -7.68 -6.68 -14.70
N SER A 400 -8.68 -6.04 -15.33
CA SER A 400 -9.43 -6.68 -16.42
C SER A 400 -8.59 -7.07 -17.65
N ALA A 401 -7.42 -6.47 -17.90
CA ALA A 401 -6.50 -6.84 -18.99
C ALA A 401 -5.52 -7.98 -18.63
N TYR A 402 -5.34 -8.25 -17.33
CA TYR A 402 -4.25 -9.07 -16.80
C TYR A 402 -4.12 -10.46 -17.44
N LYS A 403 -5.24 -11.17 -17.62
CA LYS A 403 -5.28 -12.50 -18.24
C LYS A 403 -4.80 -12.56 -19.69
N TYR A 404 -4.77 -11.42 -20.39
CA TYR A 404 -4.27 -11.30 -21.76
C TYR A 404 -2.79 -10.88 -21.79
N LEU A 405 -2.30 -10.24 -20.72
CA LEU A 405 -0.91 -9.79 -20.58
C LEU A 405 0.01 -10.90 -20.08
N THR A 406 -0.42 -11.69 -19.09
CA THR A 406 0.42 -12.73 -18.47
C THR A 406 0.91 -13.84 -19.40
N PRO A 407 0.20 -14.21 -20.49
CA PRO A 407 0.76 -15.16 -21.47
C PRO A 407 1.88 -14.56 -22.34
N GLN A 408 2.09 -13.25 -22.31
CA GLN A 408 3.10 -12.54 -23.11
C GLN A 408 4.41 -12.38 -22.33
N GLU A 409 5.49 -12.08 -23.05
CA GLU A 409 6.73 -11.62 -22.43
C GLU A 409 6.60 -10.14 -22.06
N ARG A 410 6.28 -9.87 -20.79
CA ARG A 410 5.97 -8.51 -20.31
C ARG A 410 7.25 -7.71 -20.05
N LYS A 411 7.29 -6.46 -20.52
CA LYS A 411 8.42 -5.54 -20.35
C LYS A 411 7.92 -4.15 -19.98
N ASN A 412 8.67 -3.44 -19.15
CA ASN A 412 8.43 -2.02 -18.91
C ASN A 412 8.72 -1.21 -20.18
N LEU A 413 7.93 -0.17 -20.40
CA LEU A 413 8.15 0.83 -21.44
C LEU A 413 9.28 1.76 -21.01
N PHE A 414 10.24 2.02 -21.88
CA PHE A 414 11.22 3.09 -21.70
C PHE A 414 11.72 3.56 -23.06
N PHE A 415 11.47 4.82 -23.41
CA PHE A 415 12.05 5.46 -24.59
C PHE A 415 12.35 6.93 -24.33
N VAL A 416 13.30 7.46 -25.10
CA VAL A 416 13.79 8.83 -24.99
C VAL A 416 13.77 9.53 -26.35
N LEU A 417 13.34 10.79 -26.36
CA LEU A 417 13.24 11.63 -27.53
C LEU A 417 14.02 12.94 -27.30
N PRO A 418 15.29 13.02 -27.70
CA PRO A 418 16.07 14.25 -27.66
C PRO A 418 15.65 15.16 -28.82
N GLY A 419 15.20 16.38 -28.52
CA GLY A 419 14.69 17.29 -29.55
C GLY A 419 15.75 17.78 -30.54
N ASN A 420 17.01 17.89 -30.12
CA ASN A 420 18.12 18.32 -30.98
C ASN A 420 18.64 17.23 -31.94
N ALA A 421 18.35 15.95 -31.66
CA ALA A 421 18.83 14.83 -32.45
C ALA A 421 17.91 13.60 -32.36
N PRO A 422 16.64 13.69 -32.82
CA PRO A 422 15.72 12.56 -32.78
C PRO A 422 16.32 11.36 -33.50
N LYS A 423 16.45 10.23 -32.81
CA LYS A 423 17.07 9.01 -33.33
C LYS A 423 16.05 7.89 -33.28
N ALA A 424 15.53 7.49 -34.43
CA ALA A 424 14.68 6.31 -34.55
C ALA A 424 15.56 5.05 -34.47
N GLU A 425 15.72 4.50 -33.28
CA GLU A 425 16.54 3.32 -33.02
C GLU A 425 15.91 2.48 -31.92
N ILE A 426 16.00 1.15 -32.06
CA ILE A 426 15.64 0.22 -30.99
C ILE A 426 16.94 -0.33 -30.40
N ASN A 427 17.13 -0.10 -29.10
CA ASN A 427 18.17 -0.73 -28.31
C ASN A 427 17.56 -1.98 -27.63
N ASP A 428 18.17 -3.13 -27.89
CA ASP A 428 17.71 -4.44 -27.41
C ASP A 428 18.56 -4.98 -26.25
N MET A 429 19.47 -4.19 -25.69
CA MET A 429 20.22 -4.56 -24.49
C MET A 429 19.26 -4.88 -23.34
N LYS A 430 19.49 -6.04 -22.72
CA LYS A 430 18.78 -6.44 -21.50
C LYS A 430 19.11 -5.47 -20.37
N ARG A 431 18.07 -4.89 -19.77
CA ARG A 431 18.16 -3.84 -18.75
C ARG A 431 16.99 -3.89 -17.79
N ASN A 432 16.95 -2.97 -16.81
CA ASN A 432 15.83 -2.83 -15.89
C ASN A 432 15.61 -1.34 -15.51
N PRO A 433 14.54 -0.98 -14.76
CA PRO A 433 14.27 0.41 -14.38
C PRO A 433 15.41 1.14 -13.66
N MET A 434 16.31 0.45 -12.94
CA MET A 434 17.47 1.08 -12.31
C MET A 434 18.38 1.81 -13.31
N ASP A 435 18.40 1.35 -14.57
CA ASP A 435 19.22 1.91 -15.64
C ASP A 435 18.64 3.22 -16.21
N ASN A 436 17.37 3.54 -15.92
CA ASN A 436 16.66 4.67 -16.52
C ASN A 436 17.32 6.01 -16.19
N GLY A 437 17.58 6.27 -14.91
CA GLY A 437 18.16 7.53 -14.45
C GLY A 437 19.58 7.73 -14.95
N ALA A 438 20.41 6.68 -14.92
CA ALA A 438 21.77 6.72 -15.45
C ALA A 438 21.79 6.97 -16.96
N THR A 439 20.85 6.38 -17.71
CA THR A 439 20.71 6.62 -19.16
C THR A 439 20.29 8.05 -19.45
N VAL A 440 19.34 8.61 -18.68
CA VAL A 440 18.91 9.99 -18.83
C VAL A 440 20.03 10.96 -18.46
N LEU A 441 20.76 10.69 -17.38
CA LEU A 441 21.90 11.50 -16.93
C LEU A 441 22.98 11.58 -18.02
N ASP A 442 23.32 10.46 -18.65
CA ASP A 442 24.30 10.38 -19.73
C ASP A 442 23.88 11.24 -20.94
N ILE A 443 22.63 11.16 -21.38
CA ILE A 443 22.09 11.98 -22.48
C ILE A 443 22.16 13.48 -22.16
N LEU A 444 21.93 13.85 -20.90
CA LEU A 444 22.02 15.25 -20.46
C LEU A 444 23.47 15.75 -20.33
N GLY A 445 24.47 14.89 -20.55
CA GLY A 445 25.89 15.20 -20.49
C GLY A 445 26.53 14.98 -19.11
N GLY A 446 25.89 14.18 -18.26
CA GLY A 446 26.37 13.79 -16.94
C GLY A 446 27.18 12.48 -16.94
N GLY A 447 27.19 11.79 -15.80
CA GLY A 447 27.82 10.48 -15.65
C GLY A 447 26.95 9.33 -16.18
N SER A 448 27.53 8.13 -16.26
CA SER A 448 26.89 6.93 -16.84
C SER A 448 26.41 5.90 -15.81
N ALA A 449 26.41 6.24 -14.52
CA ALA A 449 25.97 5.35 -13.44
C ALA A 449 25.29 6.12 -12.31
N ILE A 450 24.27 5.50 -11.72
CA ILE A 450 23.60 5.94 -10.48
C ILE A 450 23.29 4.67 -9.70
N GLY A 451 23.88 4.49 -8.51
CA GLY A 451 23.69 3.28 -7.70
C GLY A 451 24.09 2.00 -8.46
N LEU A 452 23.14 1.07 -8.58
CA LEU A 452 23.30 -0.16 -9.38
C LEU A 452 22.99 0.05 -10.87
N GLY A 453 22.36 1.17 -11.24
CA GLY A 453 22.00 1.49 -12.61
C GLY A 453 23.20 1.85 -13.48
N ARG A 454 23.15 1.47 -14.77
CA ARG A 454 24.11 1.85 -15.80
C ARG A 454 23.41 2.46 -17.00
N SER A 455 24.02 3.47 -17.60
CA SER A 455 23.54 4.03 -18.85
C SER A 455 23.55 2.95 -19.90
N SER A 456 22.37 2.63 -20.45
CA SER A 456 22.21 1.66 -21.54
C SER A 456 22.73 2.17 -22.89
N LEU A 457 23.47 3.29 -22.90
CA LEU A 457 24.13 3.88 -24.07
C LEU A 457 25.66 3.70 -24.03
N SER A 458 26.26 3.99 -22.88
CA SER A 458 27.72 4.04 -22.72
C SER A 458 28.30 2.91 -21.87
N ALA A 459 27.45 2.07 -21.26
CA ALA A 459 27.85 0.94 -20.44
C ALA A 459 26.90 -0.25 -20.60
N GLU A 460 27.36 -1.44 -20.20
CA GLU A 460 26.50 -2.63 -20.10
C GLU A 460 25.68 -2.58 -18.80
N SER A 461 24.38 -2.87 -18.90
CA SER A 461 23.54 -3.06 -17.71
C SER A 461 24.03 -4.24 -16.87
N LEU A 462 23.88 -4.14 -15.54
CA LEU A 462 24.10 -5.31 -14.66
C LEU A 462 23.17 -6.48 -15.03
N SER A 463 22.02 -6.22 -15.66
CA SER A 463 21.10 -7.26 -16.14
C SER A 463 21.67 -8.08 -17.30
N TYR A 464 22.66 -7.53 -18.00
CA TYR A 464 23.43 -8.21 -19.05
C TYR A 464 24.58 -9.03 -18.46
N ILE A 465 25.23 -8.51 -17.42
CA ILE A 465 26.36 -9.16 -16.73
C ILE A 465 25.89 -10.38 -15.91
N PHE A 466 24.78 -10.23 -15.16
CA PHE A 466 24.25 -11.31 -14.33
C PHE A 466 23.20 -12.13 -15.07
N LEU A 467 23.43 -13.46 -15.13
CA LEU A 467 22.48 -14.40 -15.73
C LEU A 467 21.09 -14.32 -15.07
N ASN A 468 21.07 -14.20 -13.73
CA ASN A 468 19.85 -14.10 -12.92
C ASN A 468 19.86 -12.84 -12.03
N MET A 469 19.53 -11.70 -12.62
CA MET A 469 19.49 -10.42 -11.90
C MET A 469 18.44 -10.41 -10.76
N LYS A 470 17.32 -11.14 -10.90
CA LYS A 470 16.28 -11.23 -9.86
C LYS A 470 16.83 -11.85 -8.57
N GLU A 471 17.59 -12.94 -8.69
CA GLU A 471 18.25 -13.59 -7.54
C GLU A 471 19.33 -12.69 -6.93
N LYS A 472 20.13 -12.02 -7.77
CA LYS A 472 21.17 -11.11 -7.29
C LYS A 472 20.63 -9.91 -6.50
N ILE A 473 19.51 -9.34 -6.93
CA ILE A 473 18.83 -8.27 -6.18
C ILE A 473 18.33 -8.75 -4.82
N MET A 474 17.78 -9.97 -4.75
CA MET A 474 17.33 -10.53 -3.48
C MET A 474 18.49 -10.86 -2.54
N GLU A 475 19.66 -11.20 -3.07
CA GLU A 475 20.90 -11.35 -2.30
C GLU A 475 21.35 -10.02 -1.70
N TRP A 476 21.30 -8.93 -2.47
CA TRP A 476 21.63 -7.56 -2.01
C TRP A 476 20.54 -6.89 -1.16
N LYS A 477 19.40 -7.54 -0.92
CA LYS A 477 18.27 -6.95 -0.17
C LYS A 477 18.68 -6.41 1.21
N PRO A 478 19.49 -7.11 2.04
CA PRO A 478 19.95 -6.57 3.31
C PRO A 478 20.82 -5.30 3.15
N ASP A 479 21.75 -5.28 2.19
CA ASP A 479 22.61 -4.11 1.93
C ASP A 479 21.79 -2.89 1.48
N ILE A 480 20.78 -3.12 0.64
CA ILE A 480 19.87 -2.07 0.18
C ILE A 480 19.02 -1.54 1.35
N ILE A 481 18.54 -2.41 2.25
CA ILE A 481 17.83 -1.98 3.46
C ILE A 481 18.74 -1.14 4.37
N ASP A 482 20.03 -1.48 4.46
CA ASP A 482 21.01 -0.73 5.25
C ASP A 482 21.27 0.69 4.71
N LEU A 483 20.97 0.97 3.43
CA LEU A 483 21.05 2.32 2.85
C LEU A 483 20.04 3.31 3.46
N TRP A 484 18.95 2.82 4.06
CA TRP A 484 18.06 3.68 4.85
C TRP A 484 18.76 4.26 6.09
N ASN A 485 19.86 3.63 6.52
CA ASN A 485 20.73 4.11 7.59
C ASN A 485 19.99 4.35 8.92
N PHE A 486 19.08 3.44 9.29
CA PHE A 486 18.38 3.53 10.57
C PHE A 486 19.33 3.36 11.76
N PRO A 487 19.21 4.18 12.81
CA PRO A 487 19.99 3.99 14.03
C PRO A 487 19.67 2.65 14.68
N LYS A 488 20.71 1.91 15.07
CA LYS A 488 20.60 0.55 15.64
C LYS A 488 20.30 0.53 17.14
N THR A 489 20.46 1.67 17.81
CA THR A 489 20.20 1.86 19.24
C THR A 489 19.38 3.12 19.48
N ILE A 490 18.69 3.15 20.61
CA ILE A 490 17.87 4.26 21.04
C ILE A 490 17.97 4.41 22.57
N ASP A 491 18.63 5.49 23.00
CA ASP A 491 18.78 5.84 24.41
C ASP A 491 17.77 6.93 24.82
N ALA A 492 17.42 7.79 23.88
CA ALA A 492 16.41 8.83 24.01
C ALA A 492 15.76 9.13 22.66
N PHE A 493 14.58 9.71 22.71
CA PHE A 493 13.84 10.22 21.54
C PHE A 493 13.16 11.54 21.86
N THR A 494 12.77 12.25 20.82
CA THR A 494 12.03 13.51 20.91
C THR A 494 10.67 13.33 20.25
N VAL A 495 9.62 13.81 20.91
CA VAL A 495 8.30 13.96 20.31
C VAL A 495 8.01 15.43 20.17
N ASP A 496 7.72 15.88 18.94
CA ASP A 496 7.31 17.25 18.64
C ASP A 496 5.83 17.24 18.22
N GLN A 497 4.97 17.73 19.11
CA GLN A 497 3.54 17.79 18.92
C GLN A 497 3.13 18.89 17.92
N ASN A 498 3.93 19.94 17.75
CA ASN A 498 3.63 21.03 16.82
C ASN A 498 3.84 20.59 15.37
N HIS A 499 4.90 19.82 15.13
CA HIS A 499 5.22 19.28 13.81
C HIS A 499 4.68 17.86 13.61
N ASN A 500 4.08 17.26 14.64
CA ASN A 500 3.58 15.89 14.66
C ASN A 500 4.66 14.86 14.27
N THR A 501 5.85 15.00 14.84
CA THR A 501 7.02 14.16 14.53
C THR A 501 7.57 13.41 15.74
N PHE A 502 8.20 12.28 15.44
CA PHE A 502 8.97 11.46 16.36
C PHE A 502 10.40 11.36 15.82
N SER A 503 11.40 11.61 16.66
CA SER A 503 12.80 11.63 16.23
C SER A 503 13.71 10.92 17.22
N TYR A 504 14.67 10.14 16.71
CA TYR A 504 15.72 9.52 17.52
C TYR A 504 17.01 9.39 16.72
N SER A 505 18.16 9.67 17.36
CA SER A 505 19.49 9.48 16.77
C SER A 505 19.64 10.03 15.33
N GLY A 506 19.01 11.18 15.05
CA GLY A 506 19.03 11.85 13.74
C GLY A 506 17.98 11.38 12.73
N ALA A 507 17.29 10.27 12.96
CA ALA A 507 16.16 9.83 12.16
C ALA A 507 14.87 10.52 12.62
N ASN A 508 14.01 10.93 11.69
CA ASN A 508 12.71 11.53 12.01
C ASN A 508 11.57 10.81 11.27
N PHE A 509 10.41 10.83 11.90
CA PHE A 509 9.23 10.11 11.46
C PHE A 509 7.98 10.94 11.77
N ARG A 510 6.90 10.72 11.03
CA ARG A 510 5.58 11.28 11.35
C ARG A 510 4.88 10.42 12.39
N LEU A 511 4.10 11.07 13.26
CA LEU A 511 3.23 10.37 14.21
C LEU A 511 1.92 9.93 13.53
N PRO A 512 1.31 8.82 13.99
CA PRO A 512 1.72 8.00 15.15
C PRO A 512 2.84 7.00 14.81
N MET A 513 3.57 6.54 15.82
CA MET A 513 4.77 5.70 15.65
C MET A 513 4.82 4.55 16.64
N LEU A 514 5.14 3.36 16.15
CA LEU A 514 5.54 2.20 16.96
C LEU A 514 7.00 1.84 16.62
N LEU A 515 7.83 1.62 17.63
CA LEU A 515 9.16 1.06 17.47
C LEU A 515 9.22 -0.30 18.16
N LYS A 516 9.79 -1.28 17.48
CA LYS A 516 10.30 -2.50 18.12
C LYS A 516 11.79 -2.32 18.41
N VAL A 517 12.18 -2.52 19.66
CA VAL A 517 13.55 -2.33 20.15
C VAL A 517 14.18 -3.69 20.44
N GLY A 518 15.13 -4.10 19.60
CA GLY A 518 15.96 -5.28 19.77
C GLY A 518 17.34 -4.96 20.38
N LYS A 519 18.19 -5.98 20.53
CA LYS A 519 19.54 -5.85 21.10
C LYS A 519 20.49 -5.00 20.25
N ASP A 520 20.37 -5.08 18.92
CA ASP A 520 21.24 -4.39 17.95
C ASP A 520 20.45 -3.93 16.70
N LYS A 521 19.12 -3.78 16.86
CA LYS A 521 18.20 -3.46 15.77
C LYS A 521 17.01 -2.69 16.31
N ILE A 522 16.70 -1.56 15.69
CA ILE A 522 15.43 -0.84 15.88
C ILE A 522 14.62 -1.01 14.62
N GLU A 523 13.38 -1.49 14.76
CA GLU A 523 12.45 -1.63 13.64
C GLU A 523 11.33 -0.60 13.81
N PRO A 524 11.32 0.47 13.00
CA PRO A 524 10.21 1.42 12.98
C PRO A 524 9.02 0.82 12.24
N LEU A 525 7.84 0.95 12.86
CA LEU A 525 6.55 0.41 12.43
C LEU A 525 5.54 1.56 12.40
N PRO A 526 5.60 2.42 11.38
CA PRO A 526 4.67 3.54 11.28
C PRO A 526 3.23 3.11 10.96
N GLU A 527 2.28 3.97 11.30
CA GLU A 527 0.91 3.90 10.77
C GLU A 527 0.83 4.75 9.50
N SER A 528 0.15 4.23 8.49
CA SER A 528 -0.16 4.87 7.22
C SER A 528 -1.58 4.49 6.81
N GLU A 529 -2.12 5.17 5.81
CA GLU A 529 -3.50 5.00 5.34
C GLU A 529 -3.87 3.55 4.95
N TYR A 530 -2.87 2.73 4.61
CA TYR A 530 -3.04 1.35 4.16
C TYR A 530 -2.38 0.31 5.08
N SER A 531 -1.69 0.71 6.14
CA SER A 531 -1.09 -0.24 7.09
C SER A 531 -2.10 -0.65 8.16
N ALA A 532 -1.89 -1.81 8.78
CA ALA A 532 -2.66 -2.19 9.96
C ALA A 532 -2.49 -1.14 11.08
N PRO A 533 -3.53 -0.84 11.89
CA PRO A 533 -3.38 0.06 13.02
C PRO A 533 -2.27 -0.41 13.98
N LEU A 534 -1.54 0.53 14.60
CA LEU A 534 -0.35 0.22 15.42
C LEU A 534 -0.63 -0.81 16.52
N ARG A 535 -1.84 -0.80 17.10
CA ARG A 535 -2.26 -1.78 18.11
C ARG A 535 -2.26 -3.22 17.58
N TYR A 536 -2.65 -3.45 16.32
CA TYR A 536 -2.60 -4.77 15.70
C TYR A 536 -1.17 -5.16 15.36
N GLN A 537 -0.35 -4.21 14.91
CA GLN A 537 1.08 -4.45 14.67
C GLN A 537 1.79 -4.87 15.97
N LEU A 538 1.55 -4.14 17.07
CA LEU A 538 2.06 -4.46 18.39
C LEU A 538 1.57 -5.84 18.87
N ALA A 539 0.32 -6.22 18.62
CA ALA A 539 -0.21 -7.53 18.98
C ALA A 539 0.48 -8.71 18.27
N GLY A 540 1.32 -8.46 17.26
CA GLY A 540 2.18 -9.44 16.59
C GLY A 540 3.55 -9.64 17.24
N PHE A 541 3.90 -8.86 18.27
CA PHE A 541 5.20 -8.93 18.93
C PHE A 541 5.33 -10.19 19.78
N LYS A 542 6.57 -10.64 19.98
CA LYS A 542 6.87 -11.68 20.98
C LYS A 542 6.69 -11.10 22.38
N ALA A 543 6.51 -11.99 23.35
CA ALA A 543 6.37 -11.64 24.75
C ALA A 543 7.47 -10.67 25.22
N GLU A 544 8.72 -11.03 24.92
CA GLU A 544 9.92 -10.32 25.34
C GLU A 544 10.32 -9.13 24.46
N ASP A 545 9.63 -8.89 23.33
CA ASP A 545 9.97 -7.78 22.45
C ASP A 545 9.68 -6.45 23.15
N LYS A 546 10.69 -5.58 23.20
CA LYS A 546 10.54 -4.24 23.77
C LYS A 546 9.95 -3.29 22.73
N PHE A 547 9.13 -2.35 23.18
CA PHE A 547 8.51 -1.39 22.28
C PHE A 547 8.42 0.03 22.86
N ILE A 548 8.36 1.00 21.95
CA ILE A 548 7.99 2.39 22.22
C ILE A 548 6.82 2.73 21.29
N TRP A 549 5.70 3.18 21.83
CA TRP A 549 4.51 3.53 21.05
C TRP A 549 4.08 4.96 21.39
N VAL A 550 4.05 5.83 20.38
CA VAL A 550 3.61 7.23 20.50
C VAL A 550 2.37 7.45 19.66
N ASP A 551 1.25 7.72 20.33
CA ASP A 551 -0.07 7.84 19.71
C ASP A 551 -1.05 8.52 20.68
N LYS A 552 -2.31 8.64 20.28
CA LYS A 552 -3.39 9.15 21.12
C LYS A 552 -3.57 8.30 22.36
N CYS A 553 -3.71 8.96 23.52
CA CYS A 553 -3.78 8.32 24.83
C CYS A 553 -4.87 7.25 24.87
N PHE A 554 -6.09 7.53 24.39
CA PHE A 554 -7.20 6.57 24.40
C PHE A 554 -6.87 5.20 23.79
N LYS A 555 -5.94 5.12 22.81
CA LYS A 555 -5.60 3.84 22.16
C LYS A 555 -4.86 2.89 23.09
N MET A 556 -3.96 3.41 23.93
CA MET A 556 -3.10 2.65 24.84
C MET A 556 -3.56 2.69 26.31
N ALA A 557 -4.12 3.83 26.73
CA ALA A 557 -4.55 4.09 28.10
C ALA A 557 -5.68 3.16 28.55
N ARG A 558 -6.59 2.79 27.66
CA ARG A 558 -7.63 1.77 27.92
C ARG A 558 -7.06 0.41 28.37
N LEU A 559 -5.79 0.10 28.06
CA LEU A 559 -5.13 -1.14 28.46
C LEU A 559 -4.35 -0.96 29.76
N TRP A 560 -3.57 0.12 29.87
CA TRP A 560 -2.52 0.22 30.90
C TRP A 560 -2.62 1.46 31.80
N LYS A 561 -3.56 2.37 31.52
CA LYS A 561 -3.75 3.61 32.29
C LYS A 561 -5.17 4.18 32.17
N PRO A 562 -6.17 3.55 32.82
CA PRO A 562 -7.59 3.90 32.65
C PRO A 562 -7.91 5.37 32.86
N GLU A 563 -7.16 6.10 33.71
CA GLU A 563 -7.38 7.53 33.93
C GLU A 563 -7.26 8.40 32.67
N LEU A 564 -6.63 7.89 31.60
CA LEU A 564 -6.42 8.60 30.33
C LEU A 564 -7.20 7.97 29.15
N GLU A 565 -8.11 7.03 29.39
CA GLU A 565 -8.75 6.23 28.33
C GLU A 565 -9.66 7.03 27.40
N LEU A 566 -10.13 8.21 27.82
CA LEU A 566 -10.92 9.14 27.01
C LEU A 566 -10.10 10.32 26.48
N SER A 567 -8.79 10.37 26.75
CA SER A 567 -7.94 11.50 26.37
C SER A 567 -7.50 11.39 24.91
N ASP A 568 -7.70 12.48 24.14
CA ASP A 568 -7.24 12.66 22.76
C ASP A 568 -5.85 13.31 22.67
N ALA A 569 -5.20 13.55 23.82
CA ALA A 569 -3.82 14.01 23.87
C ALA A 569 -2.87 12.90 23.40
N LEU A 570 -1.61 13.26 23.15
CA LEU A 570 -0.58 12.26 22.82
C LEU A 570 0.01 11.66 24.08
N CYS A 571 0.15 10.33 24.06
CA CYS A 571 0.82 9.55 25.09
C CYS A 571 1.97 8.76 24.48
N VAL A 572 2.89 8.38 25.36
CA VAL A 572 3.99 7.47 25.07
C VAL A 572 3.84 6.24 25.94
N ALA A 573 3.77 5.06 25.33
CA ALA A 573 3.90 3.78 26.00
C ALA A 573 5.28 3.17 25.80
N GLN A 574 5.90 2.66 26.87
CA GLN A 574 7.18 1.94 26.83
C GLN A 574 7.09 0.66 27.67
N GLY A 575 7.51 -0.48 27.11
CA GLY A 575 7.50 -1.74 27.83
C GLY A 575 7.67 -2.99 26.97
N GLN A 576 7.11 -4.09 27.47
CA GLN A 576 7.02 -5.41 26.83
C GLN A 576 5.61 -5.95 27.06
N LEU A 577 5.14 -6.87 26.22
CA LEU A 577 3.76 -7.38 26.30
C LEU A 577 3.54 -8.40 27.42
N ASP A 578 4.59 -9.06 27.89
CA ASP A 578 4.55 -9.94 29.07
C ASP A 578 4.68 -9.20 30.41
N GLY A 579 4.81 -7.88 30.38
CA GLY A 579 4.74 -6.99 31.54
C GLY A 579 3.55 -6.03 31.48
N VAL A 580 3.61 -4.99 32.31
CA VAL A 580 2.71 -3.82 32.31
C VAL A 580 3.49 -2.63 31.77
N PRO A 581 3.30 -2.27 30.48
CA PRO A 581 3.91 -1.10 29.89
C PRO A 581 3.57 0.17 30.66
N THR A 582 4.54 1.08 30.74
CA THR A 582 4.31 2.43 31.28
C THR A 582 3.60 3.27 30.23
N VAL A 583 2.63 4.11 30.64
CA VAL A 583 1.96 5.08 29.76
C VAL A 583 2.09 6.48 30.36
N ASN A 584 2.69 7.41 29.62
CA ASN A 584 2.91 8.78 30.05
C ASN A 584 2.25 9.75 29.07
N LEU A 585 1.51 10.71 29.61
CA LEU A 585 0.93 11.83 28.86
C LEU A 585 2.06 12.82 28.52
N LEU A 586 2.13 13.25 27.25
CA LEU A 586 3.06 14.29 26.83
C LEU A 586 2.56 15.66 27.29
N GLN A 587 3.40 16.41 28.00
CA GLN A 587 3.00 17.68 28.61
C GLN A 587 3.50 18.90 27.84
N ALA A 588 4.65 18.78 27.17
CA ALA A 588 5.28 19.89 26.46
C ALA A 588 5.05 19.77 24.94
N PRO A 589 4.94 20.90 24.20
CA PRO A 589 4.83 20.88 22.74
C PRO A 589 5.98 20.12 22.07
N GLN A 590 7.16 20.13 22.68
CA GLN A 590 8.28 19.29 22.30
C GLN A 590 8.89 18.71 23.58
N GLU A 591 9.06 17.38 23.62
CA GLU A 591 9.52 16.67 24.81
C GLU A 591 10.60 15.65 24.44
N VAL A 592 11.72 15.68 25.16
CA VAL A 592 12.81 14.68 25.04
C VAL A 592 12.62 13.64 26.14
N ILE A 593 12.51 12.38 25.75
CA ILE A 593 12.21 11.26 26.63
C ILE A 593 13.34 10.25 26.59
N ASN A 594 13.88 9.91 27.76
CA ASN A 594 14.83 8.82 27.90
C ASN A 594 14.11 7.48 27.82
N VAL A 595 14.71 6.55 27.08
CA VAL A 595 14.20 5.19 26.97
C VAL A 595 14.39 4.48 28.31
N SER A 596 13.31 3.94 28.85
CA SER A 596 13.37 3.19 30.11
C SER A 596 12.55 1.92 30.02
N TRP A 597 13.12 0.84 30.54
CA TRP A 597 12.49 -0.48 30.57
C TRP A 597 12.14 -0.81 32.01
N SER A 598 10.84 -0.93 32.30
CA SER A 598 10.38 -1.34 33.63
C SER A 598 10.93 -2.75 33.94
N GLN A 599 11.61 -2.92 35.08
CA GLN A 599 12.01 -4.24 35.57
C GLN A 599 10.79 -4.93 36.20
N GLN A 600 9.96 -5.56 35.37
CA GLN A 600 8.85 -6.37 35.82
C GLN A 600 9.11 -7.85 35.51
N SER A 601 8.59 -8.73 36.36
CA SER A 601 8.62 -10.17 36.09
C SER A 601 7.68 -10.49 34.93
N ALA A 602 8.21 -11.14 33.90
CA ALA A 602 7.41 -11.64 32.78
C ALA A 602 6.29 -12.57 33.28
N ASP A 603 5.06 -12.28 32.89
CA ASP A 603 3.87 -13.10 33.17
C ASP A 603 3.18 -13.48 31.84
N PRO A 604 3.12 -14.78 31.49
CA PRO A 604 2.38 -15.25 30.32
C PRO A 604 0.89 -14.85 30.31
N GLY A 605 0.29 -14.65 31.49
CA GLY A 605 -1.08 -14.16 31.63
C GLY A 605 -1.25 -12.73 31.11
N HIS A 606 -0.29 -11.84 31.42
CA HIS A 606 -0.28 -10.47 30.89
C HIS A 606 -0.13 -10.47 29.37
N PHE A 607 0.76 -11.30 28.82
CA PHE A 607 0.94 -11.40 27.37
C PHE A 607 -0.36 -11.74 26.65
N LYS A 608 -1.05 -12.81 27.10
CA LYS A 608 -2.32 -13.22 26.50
C LYS A 608 -3.38 -12.13 26.61
N HIS A 609 -3.54 -11.54 27.80
CA HIS A 609 -4.51 -10.47 28.03
C HIS A 609 -4.24 -9.24 27.15
N ASN A 610 -3.00 -8.74 27.13
CA ASN A 610 -2.61 -7.58 26.34
C ASN A 610 -2.88 -7.81 24.84
N VAL A 611 -2.51 -8.97 24.30
CA VAL A 611 -2.75 -9.33 22.90
C VAL A 611 -4.25 -9.40 22.58
N GLU A 612 -5.07 -9.96 23.47
CA GLU A 612 -6.52 -10.01 23.30
C GLU A 612 -7.14 -8.60 23.27
N GLN A 613 -6.75 -7.72 24.21
CA GLN A 613 -7.22 -6.33 24.27
C GLN A 613 -6.81 -5.50 23.06
N LEU A 614 -5.56 -5.67 22.59
CA LEU A 614 -5.04 -4.98 21.41
C LEU A 614 -5.81 -5.35 20.13
N LYS A 615 -6.42 -6.54 20.06
CA LYS A 615 -7.14 -7.06 18.89
C LYS A 615 -8.65 -6.77 18.88
N ILE A 616 -9.20 -6.15 19.92
CA ILE A 616 -10.62 -5.77 19.95
C ILE A 616 -10.93 -4.77 18.83
N GLU A 617 -11.92 -5.07 17.98
CA GLU A 617 -12.41 -4.15 16.94
C GLU A 617 -12.87 -2.81 17.54
N ASP A 618 -12.61 -1.70 16.83
CA ASP A 618 -12.89 -0.36 17.34
C ASP A 618 -14.34 -0.21 17.83
N ASN A 619 -15.32 -0.71 17.07
CA ASN A 619 -16.73 -0.59 17.44
C ASN A 619 -17.16 -1.51 18.61
N ASN A 620 -16.32 -2.47 19.02
CA ASN A 620 -16.58 -3.37 20.15
C ASN A 620 -15.97 -2.86 21.47
N ILE A 621 -15.19 -1.78 21.43
CA ILE A 621 -14.61 -1.16 22.62
C ILE A 621 -15.72 -0.52 23.47
N ARG A 622 -15.66 -0.70 24.78
CA ARG A 622 -16.57 -0.08 25.75
C ARG A 622 -15.80 0.69 26.80
N TYR A 623 -16.28 1.88 27.15
CA TYR A 623 -15.64 2.77 28.12
C TYR A 623 -16.64 3.32 29.15
N PRO A 624 -16.22 3.58 30.40
CA PRO A 624 -17.07 4.05 31.50
C PRO A 624 -17.34 5.56 31.40
N SER A 625 -18.15 5.97 30.42
CA SER A 625 -18.59 7.36 30.24
C SER A 625 -20.11 7.43 30.09
N PRO A 626 -20.78 8.49 30.59
CA PRO A 626 -22.17 8.77 30.24
C PRO A 626 -22.33 9.27 28.79
N ASP A 627 -21.24 9.78 28.20
CA ASP A 627 -21.21 10.41 26.88
C ASP A 627 -20.74 9.44 25.82
N PHE A 628 -21.53 9.29 24.76
CA PHE A 628 -21.05 8.66 23.54
C PHE A 628 -20.25 9.68 22.75
N LEU A 629 -18.93 9.58 22.85
CA LEU A 629 -17.96 10.38 22.11
C LEU A 629 -17.64 9.71 20.77
N PHE A 630 -17.90 10.41 19.67
CA PHE A 630 -17.70 9.86 18.31
C PHE A 630 -16.29 10.11 17.77
N ASN A 631 -15.51 10.96 18.42
CA ASN A 631 -14.11 11.23 18.07
C ASN A 631 -13.12 10.25 18.73
N ILE A 632 -13.60 9.20 19.41
CA ILE A 632 -12.79 8.09 19.95
C ILE A 632 -13.38 6.73 19.54
N PRO A 633 -12.58 5.65 19.49
CA PRO A 633 -13.07 4.31 19.19
C PRO A 633 -14.02 3.79 20.28
N GLY A 634 -15.02 3.01 19.87
CA GLY A 634 -15.95 2.35 20.79
C GLY A 634 -17.20 3.16 21.11
N ALA A 635 -17.82 2.82 22.23
CA ALA A 635 -19.00 3.49 22.77
C ALA A 635 -19.05 3.34 24.30
N PRO A 636 -19.90 4.09 25.00
CA PRO A 636 -20.18 3.88 26.42
C PRO A 636 -20.56 2.44 26.75
N GLU A 637 -20.28 2.00 27.98
CA GLU A 637 -20.77 0.71 28.48
C GLU A 637 -22.30 0.57 28.37
N SER A 638 -23.06 1.67 28.45
CA SER A 638 -24.52 1.65 28.26
C SER A 638 -24.96 1.28 26.84
N VAL A 639 -24.09 1.41 25.84
CA VAL A 639 -24.39 1.12 24.43
C VAL A 639 -24.08 -0.34 24.11
N LYS A 640 -25.08 -1.08 23.66
CA LYS A 640 -24.95 -2.47 23.20
C LYS A 640 -24.33 -2.53 21.81
N ALA A 641 -24.87 -1.77 20.86
CA ALA A 641 -24.42 -1.76 19.47
C ALA A 641 -24.77 -0.43 18.78
N PHE A 642 -24.06 -0.11 17.70
CA PHE A 642 -24.39 1.03 16.84
C PHE A 642 -24.04 0.74 15.37
N ASN A 643 -24.72 1.41 14.45
CA ASN A 643 -24.54 1.25 13.00
C ASN A 643 -24.82 2.56 12.25
N GLY A 644 -24.49 2.61 10.95
CA GLY A 644 -24.78 3.74 10.07
C GLY A 644 -23.80 4.91 10.19
N ILE A 645 -22.67 4.71 10.85
CA ILE A 645 -21.62 5.74 11.03
C ILE A 645 -20.32 5.35 10.34
N SER A 646 -19.62 6.34 9.81
CA SER A 646 -18.32 6.20 9.17
C SER A 646 -17.21 5.98 10.19
N ARG A 647 -15.98 5.83 9.69
CA ARG A 647 -14.77 5.87 10.51
C ARG A 647 -14.65 7.19 11.28
N GLN A 648 -13.85 7.14 12.35
CA GLN A 648 -13.55 8.25 13.25
C GLN A 648 -12.71 9.33 12.56
N GLU A 649 -13.01 10.58 12.91
CA GLU A 649 -12.22 11.77 12.59
C GLU A 649 -11.94 12.53 13.89
N ALA A 650 -10.99 13.48 13.87
CA ALA A 650 -10.55 14.18 15.07
C ALA A 650 -11.69 14.95 15.78
N TRP A 651 -12.71 15.40 15.03
CA TRP A 651 -13.84 16.16 15.56
C TRP A 651 -15.05 15.28 15.92
N GLY A 652 -15.18 14.06 15.37
CA GLY A 652 -16.39 13.22 15.46
C GLY A 652 -16.49 12.13 14.37
N ARG A 653 -17.71 11.71 14.02
CA ARG A 653 -18.02 10.75 12.92
C ARG A 653 -19.18 11.25 12.06
N TRP A 654 -19.12 10.96 10.77
CA TRP A 654 -20.26 11.16 9.88
C TRP A 654 -21.22 9.96 9.90
N SER A 655 -22.51 10.19 9.64
CA SER A 655 -23.38 9.16 9.13
C SER A 655 -22.92 8.68 7.76
N ASN A 656 -23.18 7.42 7.43
CA ASN A 656 -22.80 6.85 6.14
C ASN A 656 -23.90 5.92 5.61
N ALA A 657 -24.69 6.44 4.68
CA ALA A 657 -25.78 5.73 4.03
C ALA A 657 -25.31 4.60 3.09
N ASN A 658 -24.01 4.47 2.82
CA ASN A 658 -23.47 3.26 2.19
C ASN A 658 -23.48 2.06 3.15
N LEU A 659 -23.47 2.29 4.47
CA LEU A 659 -23.46 1.25 5.51
C LEU A 659 -24.88 0.93 5.99
N ALA A 660 -25.65 1.96 6.33
CA ALA A 660 -27.07 1.88 6.67
C ALA A 660 -27.72 3.24 6.43
N PRO A 661 -28.99 3.29 5.97
CA PRO A 661 -29.67 4.56 5.68
C PRO A 661 -29.72 5.49 6.91
N ASP A 662 -29.84 4.91 8.09
CA ASP A 662 -29.99 5.62 9.37
C ASP A 662 -28.84 5.28 10.33
N VAL A 663 -28.55 6.22 11.22
CA VAL A 663 -27.69 5.97 12.39
C VAL A 663 -28.55 5.35 13.48
N THR A 664 -28.21 4.14 13.91
CA THR A 664 -28.94 3.43 14.96
C THR A 664 -28.02 3.17 16.14
N ILE A 665 -28.48 3.47 17.35
CA ILE A 665 -27.79 3.19 18.62
C ILE A 665 -28.73 2.36 19.48
N GLU A 666 -28.31 1.15 19.84
CA GLU A 666 -29.02 0.23 20.72
C GLU A 666 -28.34 0.24 22.09
N TYR A 667 -29.11 0.51 23.14
CA TYR A 667 -28.67 0.53 24.52
C TYR A 667 -28.89 -0.83 25.20
N GLN A 668 -28.06 -1.14 26.20
CA GLN A 668 -28.16 -2.39 26.96
C GLN A 668 -29.46 -2.48 27.77
N GLN A 669 -29.92 -1.34 28.27
CA GLN A 669 -31.18 -1.19 29.01
C GLN A 669 -32.12 -0.25 28.25
N PRO A 670 -33.45 -0.35 28.47
CA PRO A 670 -34.40 0.68 28.04
C PRO A 670 -33.92 2.09 28.39
N LEU A 671 -34.12 3.03 27.46
CA LEU A 671 -33.92 4.45 27.77
C LEU A 671 -34.95 4.89 28.83
N PRO A 672 -34.66 5.92 29.65
CA PRO A 672 -35.59 6.37 30.69
C PRO A 672 -36.97 6.71 30.12
N PRO A 673 -38.07 6.59 30.90
CA PRO A 673 -39.40 6.96 30.44
C PRO A 673 -39.53 8.42 30.00
N HIS A 674 -38.78 9.31 30.65
CA HIS A 674 -38.63 10.72 30.27
C HIS A 674 -37.15 11.08 30.29
N PHE A 675 -36.62 11.68 29.25
CA PHE A 675 -35.22 12.10 29.21
C PHE A 675 -34.94 13.21 28.21
N ALA A 676 -33.88 13.96 28.49
CA ALA A 676 -33.28 14.88 27.56
C ALA A 676 -32.16 14.17 26.76
N LEU A 677 -32.27 14.22 25.44
CA LEU A 677 -31.23 13.80 24.52
C LEU A 677 -30.42 15.03 24.09
N LYS A 678 -29.17 15.11 24.56
CA LYS A 678 -28.22 16.15 24.14
C LYS A 678 -27.34 15.62 23.03
N ILE A 679 -27.26 16.35 21.93
CA ILE A 679 -26.48 15.99 20.74
C ILE A 679 -25.64 17.20 20.33
N THR A 680 -24.34 16.99 20.12
CA THR A 680 -23.47 17.96 19.44
C THR A 680 -23.24 17.45 18.01
N ALA A 681 -23.77 18.16 17.01
CA ALA A 681 -23.76 17.70 15.62
C ALA A 681 -23.77 18.83 14.59
N LYS A 682 -23.52 18.49 13.32
CA LYS A 682 -23.60 19.34 12.14
C LYS A 682 -24.27 18.61 10.98
N ALA A 683 -24.88 19.33 10.04
CA ALA A 683 -25.44 18.75 8.82
C ALA A 683 -24.44 18.76 7.65
N PHE A 684 -24.66 17.88 6.69
CA PHE A 684 -23.89 17.82 5.44
C PHE A 684 -24.76 18.07 4.21
N GLY A 685 -24.23 18.82 3.24
CA GLY A 685 -24.86 19.06 1.94
C GLY A 685 -26.25 19.68 2.05
N THR A 686 -27.21 19.13 1.32
CA THR A 686 -28.61 19.58 1.30
C THR A 686 -29.37 19.37 2.61
N ASN A 687 -28.80 18.66 3.59
CA ASN A 687 -29.41 18.51 4.93
C ASN A 687 -29.20 19.76 5.80
N ILE A 688 -28.34 20.70 5.39
CA ILE A 688 -28.11 21.97 6.11
C ILE A 688 -29.43 22.75 6.19
N ASP A 689 -29.77 23.18 7.41
CA ASP A 689 -31.00 23.90 7.74
C ASP A 689 -32.29 23.17 7.32
N LYS A 690 -32.24 21.82 7.23
CA LYS A 690 -33.40 20.95 7.00
C LYS A 690 -33.70 20.09 8.23
N PRO A 691 -34.98 19.71 8.43
CA PRO A 691 -35.36 18.85 9.53
C PRO A 691 -34.79 17.43 9.33
N ILE A 692 -33.98 16.98 10.29
CA ILE A 692 -33.48 15.61 10.42
C ILE A 692 -34.28 14.91 11.50
N VAL A 693 -34.79 13.71 11.21
CA VAL A 693 -35.65 12.96 12.14
C VAL A 693 -34.79 12.24 13.17
N VAL A 694 -35.14 12.38 14.44
CA VAL A 694 -34.59 11.62 15.57
C VAL A 694 -35.73 10.87 16.23
N SER A 695 -35.60 9.56 16.43
CA SER A 695 -36.69 8.69 16.89
C SER A 695 -36.26 7.76 18.02
N VAL A 696 -37.17 7.58 18.97
CA VAL A 696 -37.03 6.64 20.10
C VAL A 696 -38.37 5.91 20.25
N GLY A 697 -38.39 4.63 19.87
CA GLY A 697 -39.66 3.90 19.78
C GLY A 697 -40.58 4.53 18.74
N ASP A 698 -41.81 4.84 19.12
CA ASP A 698 -42.81 5.50 18.25
C ASP A 698 -42.74 7.04 18.31
N GLU A 699 -41.97 7.61 19.23
CA GLU A 699 -41.82 9.07 19.31
C GLU A 699 -40.76 9.56 18.31
N GLN A 700 -41.09 10.65 17.61
CA GLN A 700 -40.21 11.31 16.67
C GLN A 700 -40.11 12.80 16.96
N GLN A 701 -38.90 13.31 16.90
CA GLN A 701 -38.59 14.74 16.96
C GLN A 701 -37.71 15.13 15.79
N HIS A 702 -37.59 16.43 15.55
CA HIS A 702 -36.79 16.97 14.45
C HIS A 702 -35.70 17.89 14.99
N ILE A 703 -34.51 17.77 14.41
CA ILE A 703 -33.40 18.72 14.61
C ILE A 703 -33.12 19.46 13.31
N MET A 704 -32.76 20.73 13.41
CA MET A 704 -32.23 21.52 12.30
C MET A 704 -30.80 21.91 12.66
N LEU A 705 -29.85 21.57 11.80
CA LEU A 705 -28.42 21.76 12.02
C LEU A 705 -27.81 22.56 10.88
N GLY A 706 -26.86 23.44 11.22
CA GLY A 706 -26.03 24.16 10.25
C GLY A 706 -24.84 23.31 9.76
N SER A 707 -23.93 23.93 9.00
CA SER A 707 -22.68 23.31 8.57
C SER A 707 -21.62 23.17 9.68
N GLU A 708 -21.77 23.94 10.76
CA GLU A 708 -20.89 23.92 11.93
C GLU A 708 -21.49 23.09 13.06
N LEU A 709 -20.64 22.61 13.98
CA LEU A 709 -21.09 21.89 15.16
C LEU A 709 -21.93 22.80 16.06
N SER A 710 -23.11 22.32 16.46
CA SER A 710 -23.97 22.97 17.43
C SER A 710 -24.58 21.96 18.41
N ASP A 711 -24.86 22.43 19.62
CA ASP A 711 -25.54 21.66 20.65
C ASP A 711 -27.05 21.76 20.48
N VAL A 712 -27.74 20.63 20.50
CA VAL A 712 -29.19 20.53 20.44
C VAL A 712 -29.67 19.63 21.57
N THR A 713 -30.76 20.02 22.23
CA THR A 713 -31.43 19.21 23.25
C THR A 713 -32.84 18.89 22.79
N LEU A 714 -33.19 17.61 22.80
CA LEU A 714 -34.52 17.08 22.51
C LEU A 714 -35.09 16.43 23.77
N GLN A 715 -36.40 16.48 23.97
CA GLN A 715 -37.07 15.96 25.17
C GLN A 715 -37.98 14.80 24.78
N PHE A 716 -37.63 13.56 25.13
CA PHE A 716 -38.38 12.37 24.72
C PHE A 716 -39.20 11.78 25.88
N ASP A 717 -40.40 11.32 25.55
CA ASP A 717 -41.31 10.45 26.29
C ASP A 717 -41.26 9.02 25.69
N ASN A 718 -40.68 8.09 26.43
CA ASN A 718 -40.48 6.69 26.02
C ASN A 718 -41.29 5.71 26.89
N PRO A 719 -42.65 5.76 26.86
CA PRO A 719 -43.49 4.93 27.72
C PRO A 719 -43.39 3.43 27.42
N GLU A 720 -43.05 3.08 26.17
CA GLU A 720 -42.89 1.70 25.72
C GLU A 720 -41.54 1.08 26.10
N GLY A 721 -40.64 1.85 26.71
CA GLY A 721 -39.33 1.36 27.16
C GLY A 721 -38.42 0.94 25.99
N SER A 722 -38.45 1.67 24.88
CA SER A 722 -37.51 1.46 23.78
C SER A 722 -36.07 1.63 24.27
N ASN A 723 -35.19 0.75 23.82
CA ASN A 723 -33.75 0.85 24.04
C ASN A 723 -33.01 1.33 22.78
N ARG A 724 -33.73 1.87 21.78
CA ARG A 724 -33.17 2.21 20.47
C ARG A 724 -33.39 3.68 20.14
N LEU A 725 -32.30 4.36 19.82
CA LEU A 725 -32.25 5.69 19.24
C LEU A 725 -31.90 5.59 17.76
N THR A 726 -32.66 6.27 16.91
CA THR A 726 -32.45 6.32 15.45
C THR A 726 -32.36 7.77 14.97
N ILE A 727 -31.37 8.09 14.14
CA ILE A 727 -31.20 9.40 13.50
C ILE A 727 -31.20 9.19 11.99
N SER A 728 -32.13 9.83 11.29
CA SER A 728 -32.43 9.57 9.87
C SER A 728 -32.24 10.85 9.04
N PRO A 729 -31.05 11.08 8.44
CA PRO A 729 -30.83 12.20 7.55
C PRO A 729 -31.63 12.03 6.24
N PRO A 730 -32.44 13.01 5.82
CA PRO A 730 -33.40 12.83 4.72
C PRO A 730 -32.74 12.74 3.34
N THR A 731 -31.64 13.46 3.09
CA THR A 731 -30.98 13.51 1.78
C THR A 731 -29.46 13.29 1.88
N PRO A 732 -28.98 12.08 2.21
CA PRO A 732 -27.55 11.80 2.24
C PRO A 732 -26.89 11.92 0.85
N GLU A 733 -25.72 12.54 0.78
CA GLU A 733 -25.01 12.86 -0.47
C GLU A 733 -23.64 12.18 -0.55
N LEU A 734 -23.25 11.75 -1.77
CA LEU A 734 -21.92 11.20 -2.00
C LEU A 734 -20.86 12.30 -1.88
N SER A 735 -19.85 12.05 -1.05
CA SER A 735 -18.78 12.98 -0.77
C SER A 735 -17.45 12.26 -0.54
N ASN A 736 -16.39 12.88 -1.03
CA ASN A 736 -15.00 12.52 -0.69
C ASN A 736 -14.47 13.34 0.49
N GLU A 737 -15.29 14.19 1.12
CA GLU A 737 -14.91 14.88 2.36
C GLU A 737 -14.42 13.86 3.36
N GLY A 738 -13.24 14.09 3.92
CA GLY A 738 -12.60 13.20 4.88
C GLY A 738 -12.57 11.74 4.44
N ASN A 739 -12.56 11.40 3.15
CA ASN A 739 -12.48 10.00 2.69
C ASN A 739 -11.03 9.50 2.67
N ILE A 740 -10.85 8.18 2.62
CA ILE A 740 -9.56 7.54 2.36
C ILE A 740 -9.33 7.62 0.84
N LEU A 741 -8.14 8.01 0.40
CA LEU A 741 -7.80 8.04 -1.03
C LEU A 741 -8.00 6.64 -1.65
N GLY A 742 -8.44 6.57 -2.91
CA GLY A 742 -8.71 5.28 -3.57
C GLY A 742 -9.97 4.54 -3.10
N HIS A 743 -10.65 4.99 -2.04
CA HIS A 743 -11.92 4.42 -1.59
C HIS A 743 -13.12 5.08 -2.27
N ASP A 744 -14.22 4.33 -2.39
CA ASP A 744 -15.49 4.86 -2.90
C ASP A 744 -16.00 6.03 -2.02
N PRO A 745 -16.61 7.07 -2.63
CA PRO A 745 -17.18 8.18 -1.89
C PRO A 745 -18.19 7.74 -0.84
N ARG A 746 -18.19 8.40 0.31
CA ARG A 746 -19.10 8.12 1.43
C ARG A 746 -20.41 8.86 1.21
N LYS A 747 -21.55 8.24 1.53
CA LYS A 747 -22.85 8.91 1.41
C LYS A 747 -23.25 9.55 2.74
N LEU A 748 -22.88 10.81 2.94
CA LEU A 748 -22.90 11.54 4.22
C LEU A 748 -24.21 12.33 4.40
N GLY A 749 -24.69 12.47 5.64
CA GLY A 749 -25.89 13.26 5.95
C GLY A 749 -25.78 14.13 7.20
N ILE A 750 -25.29 13.57 8.31
CA ILE A 750 -25.10 14.28 9.59
C ILE A 750 -23.72 13.93 10.17
N GLY A 751 -23.03 14.91 10.73
CA GLY A 751 -21.80 14.74 11.48
C GLY A 751 -22.07 14.83 12.98
N ILE A 752 -21.71 13.82 13.75
CA ILE A 752 -22.00 13.71 15.18
C ILE A 752 -20.67 13.75 15.95
N GLN A 753 -20.57 14.63 16.94
CA GLN A 753 -19.43 14.72 17.85
C GLN A 753 -19.71 13.96 19.15
N SER A 754 -20.88 14.19 19.76
CA SER A 754 -21.24 13.56 21.04
C SER A 754 -22.75 13.37 21.18
N ILE A 755 -23.13 12.38 21.98
CA ILE A 755 -24.51 12.15 22.43
C ILE A 755 -24.52 11.85 23.93
N ARG A 756 -25.44 12.48 24.67
CA ARG A 756 -25.71 12.20 26.08
C ARG A 756 -27.21 11.99 26.32
N ILE A 757 -27.54 11.00 27.14
CA ILE A 757 -28.89 10.77 27.69
C ILE A 757 -28.90 11.28 29.13
N GLU A 758 -29.75 12.27 29.42
CA GLU A 758 -29.98 12.77 30.78
C GLU A 758 -31.40 12.39 31.20
N PRO A 759 -31.58 11.47 32.18
CA PRO A 759 -32.90 11.16 32.71
C PRO A 759 -33.61 12.43 33.15
N GLY A 760 -34.88 12.59 32.76
CA GLY A 760 -35.76 13.64 33.26
C GLY A 760 -36.13 13.37 34.72
N GLU A 761 -36.40 14.44 35.47
CA GLU A 761 -36.96 14.35 36.83
C GLU A 761 -38.40 13.81 36.83
#